data_AF-A0A6M5Z5A8-F1
#
_entry.id   AF-A0A6M5Z5A8-F1
#
_cell.length_a   1.000
_cell.length_b   1.000
_cell.length_c   1.000
_cell.angle_alpha   90.00
_cell.angle_beta   90.00
_cell.angle_gamma   90.00
#
_symmetry.space_group_name_H-M   'P 1'
#
loop_
_entity.id
_entity.type
_entity.pdbx_description
1 polymer ?
#
loop_
_entity_poly.entity_id
_entity_poly.type
_entity_poly.pdbx_seq_one_letter_code
_entity_poly.pdbx_strand_id
1 'polypeptide(L)'
;MRSARPAALLLALVLTPSVRADVVINEIMYHAPDDLDDLQYIELFNTGDKPVDLSRWRIKGAKHEFPAGTAIEAGGYLVVCKSLKDFKRVYGFDAAGEFRGALSHSGEQVDLLDATGKKIDGLKYKTRAPWPLAPDGESSALERICPTSPGDVPENWAPSPLASGTPKPMGTPGKKNAVYAAALPPVISNVTATPPRATPAQDIKVTAEVRAAAAVKTVELRYRVVRSGLESGDVILPMAGDGNTYTATIPAQKAGEIVRLRVRAIDAQDGDRTYPHPNEVRPSLSVYVHDKFEPGPIPLGYLVSVGRTEVRNAQIDPGPSNGRPPVPTPPARGNSAFVFVDPKTAEPELFDFVSVVPRSGGRKIRFHKDHTLRGMTTVALMYEYADRFPLAEFLAYEVYRKAGVPCPRADFVRTWIDGRPIGFQLLLEQPNKAFLRHNNYDAGGTLYKAQWTGGTLVQRHEKKTHTHTGHEDLIELMNQLLRAKGADQWAVIKKNFDTEEMVNLYATRMILSDWDGFFNNYYLYHDAARTGKWAMFPWDQDKTWGYHDGINGYGVFADLPITFGMEGDRPPRGSEIWWRPGGDLSRPLLANATFRKHFLARTKDLLETVYTAEAFGPVIKALGERLEDEVKYRAEVRHEDPKRAVEHFRKNLDSLRTHLVKRREFLLKQDEIKRAGKYDPKDLK
;
A
#
# COMPACT_ATOMS: atom_id res chain seq x y z
N MET A 1 70.51 16.69 -8.81
CA MET A 1 69.43 17.64 -8.50
C MET A 1 68.31 16.88 -7.80
N ARG A 2 68.06 17.18 -6.53
CA ARG A 2 67.04 16.53 -5.68
C ARG A 2 65.70 17.26 -5.90
N SER A 3 64.63 16.56 -6.27
CA SER A 3 63.28 17.12 -6.27
C SER A 3 62.55 16.68 -4.99
N ALA A 4 62.03 17.67 -4.26
CA ALA A 4 61.34 17.51 -2.99
C ALA A 4 59.90 17.00 -3.20
N ARG A 5 59.45 16.11 -2.32
CA ARG A 5 58.04 15.69 -2.18
C ARG A 5 57.25 16.79 -1.45
N PRO A 6 55.98 17.07 -1.80
CA PRO A 6 55.15 17.95 -0.99
C PRO A 6 54.68 17.21 0.26
N ALA A 7 54.91 17.81 1.42
CA ALA A 7 54.33 17.37 2.69
C ALA A 7 52.84 17.73 2.71
N ALA A 8 51.97 16.74 2.90
CA ALA A 8 50.56 16.97 3.19
C ALA A 8 50.43 17.47 4.64
N LEU A 9 49.90 18.68 4.79
CA LEU A 9 49.65 19.34 6.06
C LEU A 9 48.51 18.59 6.78
N LEU A 10 48.81 17.97 7.93
CA LEU A 10 47.79 17.48 8.86
C LEU A 10 47.02 18.69 9.41
N LEU A 11 45.76 18.84 9.02
CA LEU A 11 44.84 19.77 9.66
C LEU A 11 44.35 19.11 10.96
N ALA A 12 44.96 19.45 12.09
CA ALA A 12 44.42 19.11 13.40
C ALA A 12 43.10 19.86 13.59
N LEU A 13 41.99 19.13 13.50
CA LEU A 13 40.67 19.64 13.84
C LEU A 13 40.65 19.91 15.35
N VAL A 14 40.82 21.17 15.75
CA VAL A 14 40.56 21.60 17.12
C VAL A 14 39.06 21.44 17.35
N LEU A 15 38.68 20.34 18.00
CA LEU A 15 37.33 20.15 18.54
C LEU A 15 37.11 21.22 19.62
N THR A 16 36.49 22.34 19.26
CA THR A 16 35.82 23.18 20.24
C THR A 16 34.77 22.30 20.94
N PRO A 17 34.75 22.22 22.28
CA PRO A 17 33.72 21.47 22.97
C PRO A 17 32.36 22.02 22.55
N SER A 18 31.57 21.20 21.87
CA SER A 18 30.17 21.51 21.63
C SER A 18 29.53 21.72 23.00
N VAL A 19 29.00 22.91 23.26
CA VAL A 19 28.17 23.14 24.44
C VAL A 19 27.05 22.12 24.37
N ARG A 20 27.02 21.19 25.34
CA ARG A 20 25.99 20.16 25.43
C ARG A 20 24.65 20.87 25.64
N ALA A 21 23.67 20.60 24.78
CA ALA A 21 22.32 21.08 25.01
C ALA A 21 21.73 20.32 26.21
N ASP A 22 21.30 21.04 27.24
CA ASP A 22 20.67 20.41 28.40
C ASP A 22 19.30 19.83 28.00
N VAL A 23 18.58 20.45 27.06
CA VAL A 23 17.29 19.97 26.56
C VAL A 23 17.40 19.58 25.09
N VAL A 24 16.96 18.38 24.74
CA VAL A 24 17.05 17.83 23.39
C VAL A 24 15.70 17.29 22.90
N ILE A 25 15.50 17.25 21.59
CA ILE A 25 14.40 16.50 20.98
C ILE A 25 14.70 15.01 21.10
N ASN A 26 13.85 14.26 21.79
CA ASN A 26 14.12 12.88 22.21
C ASN A 26 13.32 11.84 21.43
N GLU A 27 12.08 12.15 21.06
CA GLU A 27 11.18 11.24 20.35
C GLU A 27 10.19 12.03 19.48
N ILE A 28 9.82 11.47 18.33
CA ILE A 28 8.83 12.05 17.40
C ILE A 28 7.91 10.98 16.85
N MET A 29 6.60 11.18 17.00
CA MET A 29 5.57 10.48 16.21
C MET A 29 5.08 11.44 15.13
N TYR A 30 5.57 11.30 13.90
CA TYR A 30 5.16 12.15 12.78
C TYR A 30 4.07 11.50 11.91
N HIS A 31 3.93 10.17 11.95
CA HIS A 31 2.96 9.44 11.14
C HIS A 31 2.50 8.19 11.89
N ALA A 32 1.37 8.30 12.58
CA ALA A 32 0.74 7.16 13.25
C ALA A 32 0.04 6.23 12.22
N PRO A 33 -0.13 4.93 12.53
CA PRO A 33 -0.91 4.03 11.68
C PRO A 33 -2.41 4.36 11.74
N ASP A 34 -3.19 3.73 10.85
CA ASP A 34 -4.67 3.79 10.80
C ASP A 34 -5.26 5.20 10.62
N ASP A 35 -4.52 6.05 9.88
CA ASP A 35 -4.89 7.40 9.49
C ASP A 35 -5.18 8.32 10.69
N LEU A 36 -4.51 8.04 11.82
CA LEU A 36 -4.51 8.88 13.01
C LEU A 36 -3.58 10.08 12.80
N ASP A 37 -3.84 10.88 11.76
CA ASP A 37 -2.95 11.95 11.31
C ASP A 37 -2.78 13.08 12.35
N ASP A 38 -3.78 13.25 13.23
CA ASP A 38 -3.73 14.17 14.39
C ASP A 38 -3.02 13.56 15.61
N LEU A 39 -2.68 12.27 15.59
CA LEU A 39 -1.84 11.66 16.61
C LEU A 39 -0.36 11.88 16.24
N GLN A 40 0.07 13.12 16.44
CA GLN A 40 1.47 13.51 16.30
C GLN A 40 1.98 14.11 17.61
N TYR A 41 3.25 13.86 17.94
CA TYR A 41 3.89 14.49 19.08
C TYR A 41 5.40 14.66 18.89
N ILE A 42 5.95 15.58 19.67
CA ILE A 42 7.38 15.78 19.87
C ILE A 42 7.64 15.72 21.37
N GLU A 43 8.57 14.88 21.77
CA GLU A 43 9.07 14.82 23.13
C GLU A 43 10.42 15.54 23.25
N LEU A 44 10.56 16.31 24.33
CA LEU A 44 11.81 16.87 24.80
C LEU A 44 12.30 16.09 26.04
N PHE A 45 13.61 15.94 26.16
CA PHE A 45 14.27 15.36 27.32
C PHE A 45 15.34 16.30 27.87
N ASN A 46 15.35 16.50 29.19
CA ASN A 46 16.39 17.24 29.89
C ASN A 46 17.52 16.29 30.33
N THR A 47 18.65 16.35 29.62
CA THR A 47 19.86 15.56 29.89
C THR A 47 20.72 16.11 31.04
N GLY A 48 20.37 17.29 31.57
CA GLY A 48 21.08 17.98 32.63
C GLY A 48 20.66 17.56 34.04
N ASP A 49 21.33 18.13 35.03
CA ASP A 49 21.14 17.88 36.47
C ASP A 49 20.29 18.95 37.17
N LYS A 50 19.77 19.93 36.42
CA LYS A 50 18.94 21.04 36.92
C LYS A 50 17.67 21.21 36.09
N PRO A 51 16.59 21.75 36.69
CA PRO A 51 15.41 22.16 35.94
C PRO A 51 15.77 23.25 34.91
N VAL A 52 15.12 23.20 33.74
CA VAL A 52 15.28 24.19 32.67
C VAL A 52 13.95 24.88 32.42
N ASP A 53 13.94 26.21 32.46
CA ASP A 53 12.79 27.04 32.08
C ASP A 53 12.69 27.14 30.54
N LEU A 54 11.57 26.65 30.02
CA LEU A 54 11.25 26.65 28.59
C LEU A 54 10.35 27.84 28.20
N SER A 55 10.09 28.79 29.10
CA SER A 55 9.25 29.95 28.82
C SER A 55 9.65 30.66 27.51
N ARG A 56 8.71 30.73 26.56
CA ARG A 56 8.90 31.33 25.22
C ARG A 56 9.91 30.61 24.32
N TRP A 57 10.36 29.41 24.67
CA TRP A 57 11.05 28.53 23.73
C TRP A 57 10.07 28.11 22.62
N ARG A 58 10.59 27.72 21.46
CA ARG A 58 9.79 27.40 20.28
C ARG A 58 10.23 26.12 19.62
N ILE A 59 9.27 25.39 19.08
CA ILE A 59 9.52 24.28 18.15
C ILE A 59 9.09 24.71 16.76
N LYS A 60 10.08 24.92 15.90
CA LYS A 60 9.90 25.16 14.47
C LYS A 60 9.60 23.84 13.76
N GLY A 61 8.73 23.85 12.75
CA GLY A 61 8.12 22.66 12.15
C GLY A 61 6.71 22.45 12.71
N ALA A 62 6.62 22.14 14.00
CA ALA A 62 5.35 21.99 14.73
C ALA A 62 4.59 23.31 15.00
N LYS A 63 5.24 24.47 14.87
CA LYS A 63 4.65 25.80 15.19
C LYS A 63 4.13 25.86 16.62
N HIS A 64 4.99 25.53 17.58
CA HIS A 64 4.70 25.59 19.01
C HIS A 64 5.57 26.65 19.71
N GLU A 65 5.00 27.36 20.66
CA GLU A 65 5.70 28.22 21.61
C GLU A 65 5.25 27.83 23.02
N PHE A 66 6.23 27.60 23.90
CA PHE A 66 5.97 27.17 25.27
C PHE A 66 5.46 28.35 26.13
N PRO A 67 4.33 28.20 26.85
CA PRO A 67 3.81 29.23 27.74
C PRO A 67 4.80 29.62 28.84
N ALA A 68 4.67 30.85 29.35
CA ALA A 68 5.42 31.29 30.51
C ALA A 68 5.19 30.36 31.71
N GLY A 69 6.25 30.03 32.43
CA GLY A 69 6.24 29.11 33.57
C GLY A 69 6.37 27.63 33.19
N THR A 70 6.52 27.29 31.91
CA THR A 70 6.79 25.91 31.49
C THR A 70 8.23 25.56 31.81
N ALA A 71 8.45 24.51 32.59
CA ALA A 71 9.77 24.01 32.93
C ALA A 71 9.85 22.50 32.74
N ILE A 72 11.07 22.00 32.51
CA ILE A 72 11.38 20.57 32.47
C ILE A 72 12.39 20.26 33.57
N GLU A 73 12.00 19.40 34.51
CA GLU A 73 12.87 18.99 35.63
C GLU A 73 14.12 18.26 35.13
N ALA A 74 15.15 18.17 35.99
CA ALA A 74 16.36 17.41 35.70
C ALA A 74 16.01 15.94 35.38
N GLY A 75 16.50 15.41 34.25
CA GLY A 75 16.12 14.06 33.80
C GLY A 75 14.64 13.88 33.43
N GLY A 76 13.88 14.98 33.35
CA GLY A 76 12.46 14.99 33.02
C GLY A 76 12.21 14.91 31.51
N TYR A 77 10.98 14.51 31.16
CA TYR A 77 10.46 14.47 29.80
C TYR A 77 9.28 15.43 29.68
N LEU A 78 9.13 16.07 28.52
CA LEU A 78 8.02 16.96 28.24
C LEU A 78 7.53 16.74 26.81
N VAL A 79 6.24 16.44 26.66
CA VAL A 79 5.63 16.15 25.36
C VAL A 79 4.71 17.29 24.93
N VAL A 80 4.78 17.68 23.66
CA VAL A 80 3.75 18.49 23.00
C VAL A 80 3.17 17.70 21.84
N CYS A 81 1.87 17.83 21.58
CA CYS A 81 1.18 17.02 20.59
C CYS A 81 0.30 17.85 19.66
N LYS A 82 -0.23 17.22 18.61
CA LYS A 82 -1.17 17.88 17.69
C LYS A 82 -2.60 17.93 18.25
N SER A 83 -3.02 16.85 18.92
CA SER A 83 -4.33 16.70 19.57
C SER A 83 -4.14 16.15 20.98
N LEU A 84 -4.45 16.94 22.01
CA LEU A 84 -4.43 16.51 23.41
C LEU A 84 -5.40 15.36 23.65
N LYS A 85 -6.56 15.43 23.00
CA LYS A 85 -7.61 14.41 23.08
C LYS A 85 -7.08 13.06 22.58
N ASP A 86 -6.50 13.01 21.39
CA ASP A 86 -6.02 11.76 20.81
C ASP A 86 -4.76 11.27 21.49
N PHE A 87 -3.85 12.16 21.86
CA PHE A 87 -2.66 11.82 22.64
C PHE A 87 -3.04 11.16 23.96
N LYS A 88 -3.92 11.80 24.76
CA LYS A 88 -4.38 11.25 26.05
C LYS A 88 -5.12 9.94 25.89
N ARG A 89 -5.97 9.82 24.85
CA ARG A 89 -6.69 8.58 24.53
C ARG A 89 -5.74 7.41 24.26
N VAL A 90 -4.62 7.66 23.59
CA VAL A 90 -3.67 6.60 23.18
C VAL A 90 -2.63 6.31 24.26
N TYR A 91 -2.04 7.34 24.87
CA TYR A 91 -0.90 7.19 25.80
C TYR A 91 -1.28 7.30 27.28
N GLY A 92 -2.49 7.75 27.60
CA GLY A 92 -3.05 7.71 28.95
C GLY A 92 -2.59 8.83 29.90
N PHE A 93 -1.90 9.87 29.42
CA PHE A 93 -1.50 11.03 30.21
C PHE A 93 -1.63 12.34 29.41
N ASP A 94 -1.60 13.47 30.12
CA ASP A 94 -1.71 14.80 29.53
C ASP A 94 -0.35 15.27 28.97
N ALA A 95 -0.33 15.68 27.70
CA ALA A 95 0.81 16.41 27.15
C ALA A 95 0.83 17.86 27.66
N ALA A 96 1.98 18.53 27.59
CA ALA A 96 2.17 19.90 28.08
C ALA A 96 1.48 20.97 27.22
N GLY A 97 1.09 20.64 25.99
CA GLY A 97 0.32 21.55 25.14
C GLY A 97 0.15 21.04 23.71
N GLU A 98 -0.72 21.74 22.98
CA GLU A 98 -0.94 21.50 21.55
C GLU A 98 -0.05 22.37 20.68
N PHE A 99 0.43 21.80 19.57
CA PHE A 99 1.10 22.56 18.52
C PHE A 99 0.17 22.80 17.32
N ARG A 100 0.32 23.96 16.67
CA ARG A 100 -0.62 24.39 15.61
C ARG A 100 -0.30 23.81 14.24
N GLY A 101 0.96 23.51 13.96
CA GLY A 101 1.42 22.90 12.71
C GLY A 101 1.02 21.43 12.59
N ALA A 102 1.48 20.76 11.56
CA ALA A 102 1.37 19.31 11.41
C ALA A 102 2.73 18.81 10.92
N LEU A 103 3.16 17.67 11.44
CA LEU A 103 4.41 17.06 11.03
C LEU A 103 4.24 16.38 9.67
N SER A 104 5.19 16.58 8.78
CA SER A 104 5.22 16.04 7.43
C SER A 104 5.43 14.53 7.45
N HIS A 105 4.53 13.80 6.80
CA HIS A 105 4.68 12.35 6.56
C HIS A 105 5.73 12.03 5.48
N SER A 106 6.46 13.02 4.97
CA SER A 106 7.51 12.84 3.95
C SER A 106 8.89 13.34 4.40
N GLY A 107 9.02 13.71 5.66
CA GLY A 107 10.21 14.35 6.24
C GLY A 107 10.11 15.87 6.29
N GLU A 108 10.73 16.46 7.31
CA GLU A 108 10.89 17.91 7.46
C GLU A 108 12.05 18.26 8.40
N GLN A 109 12.31 19.57 8.55
CA GLN A 109 13.20 20.11 9.58
C GLN A 109 12.39 20.45 10.84
N VAL A 110 12.82 19.95 11.99
CA VAL A 110 12.30 20.34 13.30
C VAL A 110 13.45 20.94 14.11
N ASP A 111 13.26 22.17 14.60
CA ASP A 111 14.27 22.87 15.41
C ASP A 111 13.66 23.31 16.75
N LEU A 112 14.38 23.03 17.84
CA LEU A 112 14.12 23.59 19.16
C LEU A 112 14.93 24.87 19.31
N LEU A 113 14.24 25.98 19.59
CA LEU A 113 14.83 27.31 19.75
C LEU A 113 14.55 27.82 21.17
N ASP A 114 15.53 28.44 21.81
CA ASP A 114 15.30 29.14 23.08
C ASP A 114 14.52 30.45 22.91
N ALA A 115 14.25 31.13 24.02
CA ALA A 115 13.52 32.41 24.05
C ALA A 115 14.23 33.55 23.27
N THR A 116 15.53 33.43 23.01
CA THR A 116 16.31 34.41 22.21
C THR A 116 16.29 34.06 20.71
N GLY A 117 15.81 32.86 20.36
CA GLY A 117 15.81 32.33 19.01
C GLY A 117 17.07 31.54 18.66
N LYS A 118 17.97 31.30 19.60
CA LYS A 118 19.13 30.43 19.40
C LYS A 118 18.65 28.98 19.29
N LYS A 119 19.15 28.27 18.27
CA LYS A 119 18.90 26.83 18.12
C LYS A 119 19.61 26.05 19.23
N ILE A 120 18.83 25.28 19.98
CA ILE A 120 19.30 24.40 21.06
C ILE A 120 19.55 23.00 20.52
N ASP A 121 18.60 22.46 19.74
CA ASP A 121 18.69 21.14 19.14
C ASP A 121 17.81 21.07 17.88
N GLY A 122 17.95 20.04 17.07
CA GLY A 122 17.08 19.85 15.92
C GLY A 122 17.51 18.70 15.03
N LEU A 123 16.63 18.30 14.13
CA LEU A 123 16.83 17.19 13.20
C LEU A 123 16.13 17.46 11.87
N LYS A 124 16.58 16.77 10.82
CA LYS A 124 15.89 16.70 9.53
C LYS A 124 15.54 15.27 9.19
N TYR A 125 14.42 14.77 9.72
CA TYR A 125 14.03 13.39 9.51
C TYR A 125 13.54 13.15 8.07
N LYS A 126 13.62 11.89 7.62
CA LYS A 126 13.14 11.41 6.32
C LYS A 126 12.44 10.06 6.51
N THR A 127 11.72 9.62 5.48
CA THR A 127 11.00 8.34 5.45
C THR A 127 11.73 7.25 4.66
N ARG A 128 13.04 7.40 4.50
CA ARG A 128 13.90 6.47 3.76
C ARG A 128 15.29 6.40 4.37
N ALA A 129 15.97 5.27 4.15
CA ALA A 129 17.35 5.06 4.55
C ALA A 129 18.24 6.28 4.17
N PRO A 130 19.16 6.70 5.06
CA PRO A 130 19.55 6.05 6.32
C PRO A 130 18.61 6.30 7.52
N TRP A 131 17.51 7.05 7.35
CA TRP A 131 16.52 7.20 8.43
C TRP A 131 15.63 5.97 8.56
N PRO A 132 15.12 5.66 9.77
CA PRO A 132 14.22 4.54 9.99
C PRO A 132 12.96 4.55 9.13
N LEU A 133 12.50 3.36 8.71
CA LEU A 133 11.32 3.19 7.86
C LEU A 133 10.05 2.98 8.68
N ALA A 134 10.14 2.21 9.77
CA ALA A 134 9.00 1.88 10.62
C ALA A 134 8.19 3.09 11.19
N PRO A 135 8.79 4.27 11.45
CA PRO A 135 8.03 5.42 11.94
C PRO A 135 7.13 6.10 10.89
N ASP A 136 7.18 5.66 9.62
CA ASP A 136 6.34 6.19 8.54
C ASP A 136 4.98 5.46 8.46
N GLY A 137 4.21 5.48 9.56
CA GLY A 137 2.86 4.92 9.61
C GLY A 137 2.80 3.39 9.75
N GLU A 138 3.86 2.76 10.25
CA GLU A 138 3.93 1.31 10.50
C GLU A 138 3.97 0.96 12.01
N SER A 139 3.53 1.87 12.89
CA SER A 139 3.39 1.78 14.36
C SER A 139 4.44 2.53 15.18
N SER A 140 5.71 2.52 14.76
CA SER A 140 6.81 3.03 15.57
C SER A 140 6.82 4.56 15.70
N ALA A 141 7.37 5.06 16.80
CA ALA A 141 7.90 6.42 16.87
C ALA A 141 9.38 6.44 16.43
N LEU A 142 9.87 7.61 16.04
CA LEU A 142 11.28 7.86 15.79
C LEU A 142 11.95 8.29 17.11
N GLU A 143 12.74 7.39 17.70
CA GLU A 143 13.37 7.59 19.01
C GLU A 143 14.87 7.89 18.87
N ARG A 144 15.37 8.83 19.66
CA ARG A 144 16.81 9.14 19.77
C ARG A 144 17.50 8.08 20.61
N ILE A 145 18.64 7.60 20.14
CA ILE A 145 19.41 6.54 20.79
C ILE A 145 20.21 7.12 21.96
N CYS A 146 21.03 8.12 21.69
CA CYS A 146 21.92 8.75 22.66
C CYS A 146 21.56 10.24 22.78
N PRO A 147 20.85 10.65 23.85
CA PRO A 147 20.42 12.04 24.02
C PRO A 147 21.57 13.05 24.11
N THR A 148 22.78 12.61 24.46
CA THR A 148 23.96 13.47 24.56
C THR A 148 24.71 13.62 23.23
N SER A 149 24.28 12.91 22.18
CA SER A 149 24.85 13.00 20.82
C SER A 149 23.98 13.87 19.91
N PRO A 150 24.53 14.42 18.80
CA PRO A 150 23.78 15.31 17.89
C PRO A 150 22.49 14.68 17.36
N GLY A 151 21.48 15.51 17.14
CA GLY A 151 20.14 15.09 16.71
C GLY A 151 19.95 15.18 15.21
N ASP A 152 20.83 15.87 14.51
CA ASP A 152 20.79 16.08 13.07
C ASP A 152 21.44 14.95 12.26
N VAL A 153 21.93 13.91 12.93
CA VAL A 153 22.53 12.73 12.33
C VAL A 153 21.59 11.51 12.42
N PRO A 154 21.20 10.87 11.30
CA PRO A 154 20.29 9.70 11.30
C PRO A 154 20.81 8.52 12.14
N GLU A 155 22.12 8.41 12.30
CA GLU A 155 22.80 7.38 13.07
C GLU A 155 22.41 7.37 14.55
N ASN A 156 21.90 8.49 15.07
CA ASN A 156 21.45 8.63 16.45
C ASN A 156 19.93 8.41 16.60
N TRP A 157 19.27 7.89 15.58
CA TRP A 157 17.83 7.59 15.61
C TRP A 157 17.57 6.13 15.28
N ALA A 158 16.53 5.58 15.90
CA ALA A 158 16.05 4.23 15.63
C ALA A 158 14.52 4.18 15.84
N PRO A 159 13.83 3.20 15.24
CA PRO A 159 12.42 3.03 15.50
C PRO A 159 12.18 2.40 16.87
N SER A 160 11.17 2.91 17.57
CA SER A 160 10.59 2.22 18.73
C SER A 160 10.10 0.82 18.32
N PRO A 161 9.89 -0.12 19.26
CA PRO A 161 9.31 -1.43 18.95
C PRO A 161 7.99 -1.33 18.18
N LEU A 162 7.81 -2.22 17.20
CA LEU A 162 6.56 -2.39 16.46
C LEU A 162 5.47 -2.99 17.36
N ALA A 163 4.22 -2.73 17.04
CA ALA A 163 3.09 -3.42 17.67
C ALA A 163 3.09 -4.92 17.31
N SER A 164 2.67 -5.77 18.24
CA SER A 164 2.33 -7.16 17.93
C SER A 164 0.93 -7.23 17.31
N GLY A 165 0.80 -7.96 16.18
CA GLY A 165 -0.47 -8.06 15.46
C GLY A 165 -0.83 -6.78 14.71
N THR A 166 -2.11 -6.37 14.75
CA THR A 166 -2.61 -5.19 14.03
C THR A 166 -1.80 -3.93 14.38
N PRO A 167 -1.34 -3.15 13.39
CA PRO A 167 -0.64 -1.90 13.62
C PRO A 167 -1.43 -0.96 14.54
N LYS A 168 -0.75 -0.38 15.52
CA LYS A 168 -1.28 0.64 16.44
C LYS A 168 -0.14 1.58 16.85
N PRO A 169 -0.41 2.82 17.26
CA PRO A 169 0.65 3.73 17.68
C PRO A 169 1.47 3.15 18.84
N MET A 170 2.79 3.18 18.70
CA MET A 170 3.77 2.78 19.72
C MET A 170 4.60 4.01 20.14
N GLY A 171 5.83 3.80 20.60
CA GLY A 171 6.69 4.84 21.18
C GLY A 171 6.74 4.77 22.71
N THR A 172 7.54 5.64 23.30
CA THR A 172 7.79 5.69 24.75
C THR A 172 7.59 7.09 25.36
N PRO A 173 6.58 7.88 24.95
CA PRO A 173 6.44 9.25 25.42
C PRO A 173 6.25 9.29 26.95
N GLY A 174 6.90 10.28 27.57
CA GLY A 174 7.02 10.49 29.00
C GLY A 174 8.02 9.56 29.71
N LYS A 175 8.80 8.75 28.98
CA LYS A 175 9.67 7.71 29.55
C LYS A 175 10.99 7.60 28.79
N LYS A 176 11.94 6.83 29.34
CA LYS A 176 13.20 6.51 28.65
C LYS A 176 12.90 5.74 27.35
N ASN A 177 13.47 6.23 26.24
CA ASN A 177 13.42 5.59 24.92
C ASN A 177 13.74 4.10 24.99
N ALA A 178 12.98 3.30 24.25
CA ALA A 178 13.22 1.87 24.12
C ALA A 178 14.58 1.56 23.48
N VAL A 179 15.08 2.48 22.65
CA VAL A 179 16.39 2.38 21.97
C VAL A 179 17.52 3.12 22.69
N TYR A 180 17.32 3.57 23.95
CA TYR A 180 18.29 4.37 24.69
C TYR A 180 19.67 3.69 24.85
N ALA A 181 20.73 4.47 24.62
CA ALA A 181 22.11 4.16 24.99
C ALA A 181 22.77 5.39 25.65
N ALA A 182 23.61 5.16 26.66
CA ALA A 182 24.29 6.24 27.39
C ALA A 182 25.41 6.91 26.57
N ALA A 183 25.97 6.19 25.60
CA ALA A 183 26.90 6.67 24.59
C ALA A 183 26.38 6.22 23.22
N LEU A 184 26.74 6.96 22.15
CA LEU A 184 26.33 6.57 20.80
C LEU A 184 27.05 5.25 20.45
N PRO A 185 26.31 4.15 20.17
CA PRO A 185 26.92 2.90 19.77
C PRO A 185 27.60 3.04 18.40
N PRO A 186 28.40 2.05 17.96
CA PRO A 186 29.05 2.07 16.66
C PRO A 186 28.07 2.41 15.54
N VAL A 187 28.50 3.28 14.63
CA VAL A 187 27.78 3.62 13.41
C VAL A 187 28.12 2.60 12.34
N ILE A 188 27.12 1.91 11.82
CA ILE A 188 27.23 1.01 10.67
C ILE A 188 26.55 1.67 9.49
N SER A 189 27.26 1.81 8.38
CA SER A 189 26.78 2.47 7.16
C SER A 189 27.34 1.80 5.91
N ASN A 190 26.85 2.20 4.73
CA ASN A 190 27.32 1.71 3.43
C ASN A 190 27.40 0.16 3.36
N VAL A 191 26.42 -0.52 3.95
CA VAL A 191 26.36 -1.98 3.91
C VAL A 191 25.91 -2.42 2.53
N THR A 192 26.80 -3.11 1.80
CA THR A 192 26.51 -3.59 0.45
C THR A 192 26.81 -5.07 0.33
N ALA A 193 25.92 -5.80 -0.34
CA ALA A 193 26.12 -7.19 -0.74
C ALA A 193 26.35 -7.25 -2.24
N THR A 194 27.45 -7.89 -2.66
CA THR A 194 27.85 -7.99 -4.06
C THR A 194 28.05 -9.46 -4.44
N PRO A 195 27.37 -9.94 -5.49
CA PRO A 195 26.37 -9.22 -6.30
C PRO A 195 25.06 -9.00 -5.51
N PRO A 196 24.27 -7.95 -5.85
CA PRO A 196 22.96 -7.71 -5.22
C PRO A 196 21.91 -8.76 -5.64
N ARG A 197 22.21 -9.52 -6.69
CA ARG A 197 21.47 -10.67 -7.22
C ARG A 197 22.49 -11.75 -7.52
N ALA A 198 22.49 -12.83 -6.75
CA ALA A 198 23.51 -13.87 -6.84
C ALA A 198 22.99 -15.09 -7.60
N THR A 199 23.84 -15.67 -8.44
CA THR A 199 23.59 -17.02 -8.98
C THR A 199 24.01 -18.08 -7.95
N PRO A 200 23.54 -19.34 -8.08
CA PRO A 200 23.89 -20.39 -7.11
C PRO A 200 25.37 -20.78 -7.06
N ALA A 201 26.17 -20.30 -8.01
CA ALA A 201 27.62 -20.53 -8.06
C ALA A 201 28.43 -19.34 -7.51
N GLN A 202 27.78 -18.24 -7.13
CA GLN A 202 28.43 -17.02 -6.71
C GLN A 202 28.40 -16.87 -5.19
N ASP A 203 29.58 -16.65 -4.61
CA ASP A 203 29.70 -16.12 -3.25
C ASP A 203 29.17 -14.68 -3.20
N ILE A 204 28.67 -14.28 -2.03
CA ILE A 204 28.16 -12.93 -1.77
C ILE A 204 29.14 -12.22 -0.84
N LYS A 205 29.88 -11.26 -1.39
CA LYS A 205 30.76 -10.38 -0.61
C LYS A 205 29.93 -9.30 0.06
N VAL A 206 30.02 -9.20 1.38
CA VAL A 206 29.39 -8.13 2.16
C VAL A 206 30.46 -7.19 2.68
N THR A 207 30.28 -5.90 2.41
CA THR A 207 31.12 -4.83 2.93
C THR A 207 30.27 -3.89 3.79
N ALA A 208 30.88 -3.30 4.82
CA ALA A 208 30.25 -2.29 5.66
C ALA A 208 31.30 -1.27 6.13
N GLU A 209 30.89 -0.02 6.28
CA GLU A 209 31.69 0.98 6.99
C GLU A 209 31.25 1.05 8.44
N VAL A 210 32.21 0.93 9.37
CA VAL A 210 31.97 1.02 10.80
C VAL A 210 32.81 2.15 11.39
N ARG A 211 32.16 3.07 12.11
CA ARG A 211 32.80 4.18 12.83
C ARG A 211 32.32 4.17 14.28
N ALA A 212 33.21 4.38 15.23
CA ALA A 212 32.86 4.45 16.64
C ALA A 212 33.75 5.49 17.35
N ALA A 213 33.26 6.04 18.46
CA ALA A 213 34.05 6.95 19.29
C ALA A 213 35.13 6.18 20.07
N ALA A 214 34.79 4.98 20.54
CA ALA A 214 35.74 4.02 21.10
C ALA A 214 36.28 3.08 20.00
N ALA A 215 37.40 2.41 20.27
CA ALA A 215 37.95 1.41 19.35
C ALA A 215 36.93 0.29 19.09
N VAL A 216 36.76 -0.10 17.82
CA VAL A 216 35.86 -1.20 17.44
C VAL A 216 36.46 -2.53 17.92
N LYS A 217 35.70 -3.28 18.72
CA LYS A 217 36.10 -4.56 19.32
C LYS A 217 35.79 -5.73 18.39
N THR A 218 34.57 -5.79 17.86
CA THR A 218 34.15 -6.80 16.90
C THR A 218 33.23 -6.23 15.83
N VAL A 219 33.33 -6.76 14.62
CA VAL A 219 32.34 -6.58 13.55
C VAL A 219 31.99 -7.96 13.00
N GLU A 220 30.70 -8.27 13.00
CA GLU A 220 30.16 -9.56 12.62
C GLU A 220 29.14 -9.38 11.50
N LEU A 221 29.28 -10.19 10.45
CA LEU A 221 28.20 -10.44 9.51
C LEU A 221 27.35 -11.57 10.06
N ARG A 222 26.04 -11.33 10.18
CA ARG A 222 25.06 -12.34 10.59
C ARG A 222 24.09 -12.54 9.45
N TYR A 223 23.99 -13.77 8.94
CA TYR A 223 23.04 -14.07 7.88
C TYR A 223 22.22 -15.32 8.17
N ARG A 224 21.04 -15.37 7.57
CA ARG A 224 20.12 -16.51 7.57
C ARG A 224 19.75 -16.85 6.15
N VAL A 225 19.54 -18.14 5.91
CA VAL A 225 19.01 -18.65 4.66
C VAL A 225 17.52 -18.89 4.85
N VAL A 226 16.74 -18.28 3.97
CA VAL A 226 15.27 -18.30 3.99
C VAL A 226 14.78 -19.02 2.75
N ARG A 227 13.81 -19.91 2.96
CA ARG A 227 13.05 -20.58 1.90
C ARG A 227 11.64 -20.90 2.42
N SER A 228 10.82 -21.48 1.57
CA SER A 228 9.46 -21.89 1.95
C SER A 228 9.45 -22.68 3.26
N GLY A 229 8.67 -22.19 4.23
CA GLY A 229 8.47 -22.79 5.54
C GLY A 229 9.67 -22.79 6.49
N LEU A 230 10.81 -22.24 6.08
CA LEU A 230 12.04 -22.31 6.84
C LEU A 230 12.81 -20.98 6.82
N GLU A 231 13.21 -20.54 7.99
CA GLU A 231 14.28 -19.57 8.19
C GLU A 231 15.33 -20.24 9.08
N SER A 232 16.59 -20.29 8.61
CA SER A 232 17.67 -20.91 9.36
C SER A 232 18.02 -20.13 10.63
N GLY A 233 18.80 -20.75 11.52
CA GLY A 233 19.54 -20.00 12.54
C GLY A 233 20.55 -19.03 11.92
N ASP A 234 21.03 -18.08 12.72
CA ASP A 234 22.08 -17.16 12.31
C ASP A 234 23.40 -17.91 12.09
N VAL A 235 23.99 -17.71 10.91
CA VAL A 235 25.42 -17.96 10.67
C VAL A 235 26.16 -16.67 10.96
N ILE A 236 27.17 -16.74 11.82
CA ILE A 236 27.96 -15.58 12.27
C ILE A 236 29.35 -15.69 11.66
N LEU A 237 29.76 -14.67 10.91
CA LEU A 237 31.08 -14.57 10.31
C LEU A 237 31.79 -13.32 10.85
N PRO A 238 33.02 -13.44 11.36
CA PRO A 238 33.82 -12.26 11.66
C PRO A 238 34.11 -11.49 10.37
N MET A 239 34.02 -10.17 10.40
CA MET A 239 34.39 -9.33 9.26
C MET A 239 35.84 -8.84 9.43
N ALA A 240 36.66 -9.00 8.39
CA ALA A 240 38.03 -8.50 8.35
C ALA A 240 38.01 -6.98 8.11
N GLY A 241 38.72 -6.23 8.96
CA GLY A 241 38.80 -4.76 8.87
C GLY A 241 40.03 -4.29 8.11
N ASP A 242 39.83 -3.27 7.25
CA ASP A 242 40.86 -2.43 6.63
C ASP A 242 40.44 -0.97 6.80
N GLY A 243 41.08 -0.28 7.75
CA GLY A 243 40.61 1.01 8.25
C GLY A 243 39.19 0.90 8.84
N ASN A 244 38.26 1.72 8.34
CA ASN A 244 36.85 1.68 8.74
C ASN A 244 36.01 0.71 7.90
N THR A 245 36.60 0.03 6.91
CA THR A 245 35.89 -0.87 6.01
C THR A 245 36.01 -2.30 6.49
N TYR A 246 34.89 -2.97 6.68
CA TYR A 246 34.82 -4.36 7.13
C TYR A 246 34.23 -5.23 6.04
N THR A 247 34.81 -6.41 5.82
CA THR A 247 34.39 -7.35 4.77
C THR A 247 34.24 -8.76 5.30
N ALA A 248 33.18 -9.45 4.86
CA ALA A 248 33.05 -10.91 4.97
C ALA A 248 32.41 -11.47 3.70
N THR A 249 32.56 -12.77 3.47
CA THR A 249 32.01 -13.46 2.31
C THR A 249 31.06 -14.55 2.77
N ILE A 250 29.82 -14.49 2.29
CA ILE A 250 28.83 -15.55 2.43
C ILE A 250 29.07 -16.54 1.27
N PRO A 251 29.31 -17.83 1.55
CA PRO A 251 29.44 -18.83 0.49
C PRO A 251 28.20 -18.89 -0.41
N ALA A 252 28.35 -19.36 -1.64
CA ALA A 252 27.24 -19.56 -2.57
C ALA A 252 26.06 -20.35 -1.94
N GLN A 253 24.83 -19.94 -2.28
CA GLN A 253 23.59 -20.54 -1.77
C GLN A 253 22.77 -21.16 -2.90
N LYS A 254 21.66 -21.85 -2.60
CA LYS A 254 20.88 -22.53 -3.64
C LYS A 254 19.92 -21.59 -4.35
N ALA A 255 19.59 -21.90 -5.59
CA ALA A 255 18.54 -21.20 -6.33
C ALA A 255 17.20 -21.25 -5.56
N GLY A 256 16.51 -20.12 -5.53
CA GLY A 256 15.25 -19.95 -4.82
C GLY A 256 15.38 -19.60 -3.33
N GLU A 257 16.61 -19.55 -2.78
CA GLU A 257 16.85 -19.13 -1.40
C GLU A 257 17.04 -17.61 -1.31
N ILE A 258 16.63 -17.03 -0.18
CA ILE A 258 16.85 -15.63 0.17
C ILE A 258 17.87 -15.59 1.31
N VAL A 259 18.93 -14.80 1.14
CA VAL A 259 19.91 -14.52 2.19
C VAL A 259 19.51 -13.24 2.90
N ARG A 260 19.02 -13.37 4.14
CA ARG A 260 18.75 -12.23 5.02
C ARG A 260 19.98 -11.94 5.86
N LEU A 261 20.58 -10.76 5.69
CA LEU A 261 21.85 -10.40 6.33
C LEU A 261 21.77 -9.11 7.14
N ARG A 262 22.58 -9.06 8.19
CA ARG A 262 22.74 -7.94 9.12
C ARG A 262 24.20 -7.81 9.49
N VAL A 263 24.65 -6.60 9.79
CA VAL A 263 25.97 -6.35 10.37
C VAL A 263 25.79 -5.93 11.81
N ARG A 264 26.56 -6.53 12.71
CA ARG A 264 26.63 -6.14 14.12
C ARG A 264 28.04 -5.64 14.44
N ALA A 265 28.14 -4.53 15.15
CA ALA A 265 29.40 -3.98 15.61
C ALA A 265 29.35 -3.72 17.12
N ILE A 266 30.41 -4.09 17.82
CA ILE A 266 30.62 -3.81 19.23
C ILE A 266 31.91 -3.01 19.39
N ASP A 267 31.90 -1.95 20.18
CA ASP A 267 33.12 -1.21 20.54
C ASP A 267 33.71 -1.63 21.90
N ALA A 268 34.85 -1.05 22.25
CA ALA A 268 35.56 -1.31 23.50
C ALA A 268 34.82 -0.85 24.77
N GLN A 269 33.73 -0.09 24.63
CA GLN A 269 32.84 0.32 25.72
C GLN A 269 31.56 -0.52 25.77
N ASP A 270 31.53 -1.65 25.04
CA ASP A 270 30.39 -2.53 24.87
C ASP A 270 29.16 -1.85 24.26
N GLY A 271 29.35 -0.75 23.52
CA GLY A 271 28.33 -0.17 22.66
C GLY A 271 28.00 -1.15 21.53
N ASP A 272 26.73 -1.54 21.41
CA ASP A 272 26.24 -2.57 20.48
C ASP A 272 25.30 -1.97 19.44
N ARG A 273 25.62 -2.15 18.15
CA ARG A 273 24.76 -1.75 17.03
C ARG A 273 24.54 -2.94 16.11
N THR A 274 23.28 -3.12 15.69
CA THR A 274 22.93 -3.96 14.54
C THR A 274 22.28 -3.12 13.46
N TYR A 275 22.70 -3.30 12.20
CA TYR A 275 22.10 -2.69 11.02
C TYR A 275 21.63 -3.76 10.02
N PRO A 276 20.41 -3.64 9.47
CA PRO A 276 19.32 -2.75 9.91
C PRO A 276 18.89 -2.99 11.36
N HIS A 277 18.22 -2.00 11.97
CA HIS A 277 17.78 -2.11 13.37
C HIS A 277 16.69 -3.19 13.53
N PRO A 278 16.66 -4.00 14.60
CA PRO A 278 15.67 -5.08 14.77
C PRO A 278 14.20 -4.64 14.80
N ASN A 279 13.94 -3.37 15.16
CA ASN A 279 12.59 -2.79 15.17
C ASN A 279 12.14 -2.25 13.80
N GLU A 280 12.96 -2.34 12.76
CA GLU A 280 12.55 -1.94 11.41
C GLU A 280 11.47 -2.87 10.84
N VAL A 281 10.66 -2.36 9.91
CA VAL A 281 9.79 -3.20 9.08
C VAL A 281 10.58 -4.18 8.21
N ARG A 282 11.84 -3.86 7.91
CA ARG A 282 12.82 -4.78 7.29
C ARG A 282 14.08 -4.87 8.16
N PRO A 283 14.13 -5.79 9.12
CA PRO A 283 15.23 -5.91 10.09
C PRO A 283 16.49 -6.54 9.50
N SER A 284 16.53 -6.83 8.19
CA SER A 284 17.70 -7.31 7.46
C SER A 284 17.73 -6.72 6.05
N LEU A 285 18.92 -6.68 5.46
CA LEU A 285 19.06 -6.60 4.01
C LEU A 285 18.85 -8.00 3.42
N SER A 286 18.47 -8.08 2.16
CA SER A 286 18.12 -9.36 1.54
C SER A 286 18.72 -9.49 0.14
N VAL A 287 19.31 -10.65 -0.16
CA VAL A 287 19.77 -11.03 -1.49
C VAL A 287 18.99 -12.27 -1.92
N TYR A 288 18.34 -12.19 -3.08
CA TYR A 288 17.70 -13.36 -3.67
C TYR A 288 18.71 -14.11 -4.53
N VAL A 289 18.83 -15.42 -4.29
CA VAL A 289 19.70 -16.30 -5.07
C VAL A 289 18.87 -17.03 -6.10
N HIS A 290 19.21 -16.89 -7.38
CA HIS A 290 18.38 -17.40 -8.46
C HIS A 290 19.20 -17.83 -9.67
N ASP A 291 18.69 -18.84 -10.37
CA ASP A 291 19.14 -19.12 -11.72
C ASP A 291 18.66 -18.04 -12.69
N LYS A 292 19.20 -18.05 -13.91
CA LYS A 292 18.68 -17.20 -14.97
C LYS A 292 17.20 -17.53 -15.22
N PHE A 293 16.36 -16.50 -15.22
CA PHE A 293 14.96 -16.65 -15.59
C PHE A 293 14.81 -16.70 -17.11
N GLU A 294 13.99 -17.64 -17.58
CA GLU A 294 13.54 -17.67 -18.97
C GLU A 294 12.14 -17.01 -19.03
N PRO A 295 12.05 -15.74 -19.46
CA PRO A 295 10.80 -14.99 -19.40
C PRO A 295 9.74 -15.54 -20.36
N GLY A 296 8.50 -15.60 -19.90
CA GLY A 296 7.33 -15.94 -20.72
C GLY A 296 6.60 -14.70 -21.26
N PRO A 297 5.44 -14.87 -21.92
CA PRO A 297 4.60 -13.75 -22.39
C PRO A 297 3.94 -12.95 -21.25
N ILE A 298 4.00 -13.46 -20.02
CA ILE A 298 3.52 -12.81 -18.79
C ILE A 298 4.61 -12.81 -17.71
N PRO A 299 4.59 -11.84 -16.77
CA PRO A 299 5.48 -11.83 -15.61
C PRO A 299 5.48 -13.12 -14.81
N LEU A 300 6.58 -13.38 -14.10
CA LEU A 300 6.66 -14.45 -13.11
C LEU A 300 6.47 -13.87 -11.70
N GLY A 301 5.76 -14.59 -10.83
CA GLY A 301 5.53 -14.23 -9.45
C GLY A 301 5.82 -15.40 -8.52
N TYR A 302 6.78 -15.26 -7.60
CA TYR A 302 7.12 -16.28 -6.62
C TYR A 302 6.77 -15.79 -5.23
N LEU A 303 5.83 -16.48 -4.58
CA LEU A 303 5.56 -16.27 -3.16
C LEU A 303 6.36 -17.27 -2.34
N VAL A 304 7.18 -16.75 -1.42
CA VAL A 304 7.98 -17.53 -0.47
C VAL A 304 7.44 -17.25 0.93
N SER A 305 6.63 -18.18 1.45
CA SER A 305 6.00 -18.05 2.75
C SER A 305 6.94 -18.54 3.85
N VAL A 306 7.17 -17.73 4.88
CA VAL A 306 8.15 -18.05 5.93
C VAL A 306 7.46 -18.34 7.26
N GLY A 307 7.71 -19.54 7.78
CA GLY A 307 7.11 -20.03 9.02
C GLY A 307 5.76 -20.73 8.83
N ARG A 308 5.37 -21.53 9.84
CA ARG A 308 4.22 -22.45 9.74
C ARG A 308 2.89 -21.74 9.47
N THR A 309 2.65 -20.59 10.11
CA THR A 309 1.40 -19.84 9.95
C THR A 309 1.26 -19.24 8.55
N GLU A 310 2.34 -18.64 8.04
CA GLU A 310 2.37 -18.04 6.70
C GLU A 310 2.21 -19.11 5.62
N VAL A 311 2.93 -20.24 5.72
CA VAL A 311 2.74 -21.38 4.79
C VAL A 311 1.29 -21.88 4.81
N ARG A 312 0.71 -22.09 6.00
CA ARG A 312 -0.69 -22.49 6.12
C ARG A 312 -1.61 -21.48 5.45
N ASN A 313 -1.41 -20.19 5.70
CA ASN A 313 -2.22 -19.12 5.11
C ASN A 313 -2.08 -19.05 3.59
N ALA A 314 -0.86 -19.20 3.07
CA ALA A 314 -0.58 -19.17 1.63
C ALA A 314 -1.14 -20.38 0.88
N GLN A 315 -1.23 -21.54 1.55
CA GLN A 315 -1.75 -22.79 0.99
C GLN A 315 -3.26 -22.98 1.14
N ILE A 316 -3.94 -22.19 1.99
CA ILE A 316 -5.40 -22.20 2.04
C ILE A 316 -5.92 -21.67 0.71
N ASP A 317 -6.58 -22.54 -0.06
CA ASP A 317 -7.57 -22.14 -1.05
C ASP A 317 -8.91 -22.01 -0.29
N PRO A 318 -9.35 -20.78 0.04
CA PRO A 318 -10.50 -20.64 0.92
C PRO A 318 -11.82 -21.04 0.26
N GLY A 319 -11.84 -21.35 -1.04
CA GLY A 319 -13.09 -21.52 -1.79
C GLY A 319 -13.96 -20.26 -1.74
N PRO A 320 -15.21 -20.32 -2.25
CA PRO A 320 -16.17 -19.24 -2.09
C PRO A 320 -16.53 -19.04 -0.61
N SER A 321 -16.65 -17.78 -0.19
CA SER A 321 -16.76 -17.39 1.22
C SER A 321 -18.09 -17.78 1.88
N ASN A 322 -18.13 -18.93 2.56
CA ASN A 322 -19.18 -19.24 3.54
C ASN A 322 -18.79 -18.68 4.92
N GLY A 323 -19.15 -17.42 5.20
CA GLY A 323 -19.24 -16.89 6.57
C GLY A 323 -17.96 -16.94 7.42
N ARG A 324 -16.76 -16.91 6.81
CA ARG A 324 -15.51 -16.91 7.58
C ARG A 324 -15.37 -15.61 8.36
N PRO A 325 -14.85 -15.64 9.60
CA PRO A 325 -14.55 -14.44 10.37
C PRO A 325 -13.62 -13.53 9.56
N PRO A 326 -13.71 -12.20 9.75
CA PRO A 326 -12.84 -11.26 9.07
C PRO A 326 -11.38 -11.66 9.29
N VAL A 327 -10.62 -11.76 8.20
CA VAL A 327 -9.19 -12.03 8.31
C VAL A 327 -8.56 -10.84 9.05
N PRO A 328 -7.82 -11.07 10.16
CA PRO A 328 -7.22 -9.98 10.92
C PRO A 328 -6.38 -9.07 10.02
N THR A 329 -6.39 -7.77 10.31
CA THR A 329 -5.48 -6.82 9.66
C THR A 329 -4.04 -7.34 9.80
N PRO A 330 -3.28 -7.45 8.70
CA PRO A 330 -1.92 -7.96 8.78
C PRO A 330 -1.05 -7.06 9.66
N PRO A 331 -0.02 -7.63 10.31
CA PRO A 331 0.94 -6.83 11.06
C PRO A 331 1.69 -5.83 10.19
N ALA A 332 2.34 -4.86 10.82
CA ALA A 332 3.18 -3.86 10.15
C ALA A 332 4.33 -4.50 9.35
N ARG A 333 4.80 -5.65 9.82
CA ARG A 333 5.87 -6.46 9.21
C ARG A 333 5.41 -7.90 9.08
N GLY A 334 5.46 -8.43 7.86
CA GLY A 334 5.29 -9.86 7.61
C GLY A 334 6.63 -10.59 7.64
N ASN A 335 6.61 -11.91 7.44
CA ASN A 335 7.83 -12.72 7.32
C ASN A 335 8.05 -13.26 5.91
N SER A 336 7.05 -13.16 5.04
CA SER A 336 7.07 -13.75 3.70
C SER A 336 7.80 -12.84 2.71
N ALA A 337 8.14 -13.38 1.54
CA ALA A 337 8.71 -12.62 0.44
C ALA A 337 7.93 -12.85 -0.86
N PHE A 338 7.92 -11.84 -1.72
CA PHE A 338 7.40 -11.95 -3.08
C PHE A 338 8.48 -11.55 -4.06
N VAL A 339 8.74 -12.38 -5.07
CA VAL A 339 9.65 -12.06 -6.18
C VAL A 339 8.83 -11.84 -7.44
N PHE A 340 9.03 -10.71 -8.09
CA PHE A 340 8.40 -10.37 -9.37
C PHE A 340 9.46 -10.31 -10.47
N VAL A 341 9.23 -10.99 -11.59
CA VAL A 341 10.14 -10.97 -12.75
C VAL A 341 9.41 -10.36 -13.94
N ASP A 342 9.86 -9.18 -14.38
CA ASP A 342 9.31 -8.54 -15.56
C ASP A 342 9.83 -9.23 -16.83
N PRO A 343 8.96 -9.69 -17.76
CA PRO A 343 9.40 -10.38 -18.97
C PRO A 343 10.37 -9.59 -19.84
N LYS A 344 10.31 -8.26 -19.80
CA LYS A 344 11.18 -7.39 -20.59
C LYS A 344 12.60 -7.34 -20.05
N THR A 345 12.76 -7.48 -18.75
CA THR A 345 14.06 -7.36 -18.09
C THR A 345 14.66 -8.72 -17.75
N ALA A 346 13.82 -9.73 -17.52
CA ALA A 346 14.19 -11.03 -16.94
C ALA A 346 14.92 -10.95 -15.58
N GLU A 347 14.91 -9.76 -14.96
CA GLU A 347 15.55 -9.50 -13.67
C GLU A 347 14.52 -9.63 -12.56
N PRO A 348 14.82 -10.36 -11.47
CA PRO A 348 13.94 -10.42 -10.33
C PRO A 348 13.99 -9.14 -9.51
N GLU A 349 12.83 -8.72 -9.05
CA GLU A 349 12.62 -7.74 -7.99
C GLU A 349 12.13 -8.47 -6.73
N LEU A 350 12.93 -8.43 -5.67
CA LEU A 350 12.61 -9.04 -4.37
C LEU A 350 11.89 -8.03 -3.47
N PHE A 351 10.68 -8.37 -3.04
CA PHE A 351 9.95 -7.71 -1.98
C PHE A 351 9.97 -8.59 -0.74
N ASP A 352 10.87 -8.32 0.19
CA ASP A 352 11.01 -9.10 1.43
C ASP A 352 10.18 -8.49 2.58
N PHE A 353 9.85 -9.33 3.57
CA PHE A 353 9.01 -9.01 4.73
C PHE A 353 7.57 -8.57 4.41
N VAL A 354 7.07 -8.98 3.24
CA VAL A 354 5.67 -8.74 2.85
C VAL A 354 4.72 -9.51 3.75
N SER A 355 3.53 -8.94 3.94
CA SER A 355 2.43 -9.63 4.64
C SER A 355 1.50 -10.29 3.63
N VAL A 356 1.13 -11.56 3.87
CA VAL A 356 0.24 -12.33 3.00
C VAL A 356 -1.05 -12.65 3.74
N VAL A 357 -2.17 -12.28 3.14
CA VAL A 357 -3.50 -12.42 3.73
C VAL A 357 -4.39 -13.26 2.81
N PRO A 358 -4.96 -14.38 3.28
CA PRO A 358 -5.91 -15.16 2.48
C PRO A 358 -7.14 -14.33 2.07
N ARG A 359 -7.70 -14.58 0.89
CA ARG A 359 -8.99 -14.03 0.44
C ARG A 359 -9.72 -15.04 -0.44
N SER A 360 -11.04 -14.87 -0.63
CA SER A 360 -11.80 -15.66 -1.63
C SER A 360 -11.06 -15.66 -2.98
N GLY A 361 -10.86 -16.84 -3.57
CA GLY A 361 -10.19 -17.00 -4.86
C GLY A 361 -8.67 -16.74 -4.88
N GLY A 362 -8.02 -16.46 -3.73
CA GLY A 362 -6.57 -16.22 -3.72
C GLY A 362 -6.00 -15.59 -2.45
N ARG A 363 -5.08 -14.63 -2.64
CA ARG A 363 -4.36 -13.98 -1.53
C ARG A 363 -4.02 -12.52 -1.82
N LYS A 364 -3.93 -11.70 -0.79
CA LYS A 364 -3.41 -10.33 -0.86
C LYS A 364 -1.97 -10.30 -0.38
N ILE A 365 -1.13 -9.54 -1.07
CA ILE A 365 0.27 -9.30 -0.72
C ILE A 365 0.40 -7.80 -0.44
N ARG A 366 0.81 -7.45 0.78
CA ARG A 366 1.08 -6.07 1.19
C ARG A 366 2.58 -5.80 1.17
N PHE A 367 2.97 -4.80 0.40
CA PHE A 367 4.33 -4.28 0.27
C PHE A 367 4.55 -3.10 1.22
N HIS A 368 5.82 -2.83 1.56
CA HIS A 368 6.19 -1.65 2.33
C HIS A 368 6.14 -0.39 1.46
N LYS A 369 5.86 0.77 2.07
CA LYS A 369 5.65 2.04 1.36
C LYS A 369 6.88 2.51 0.58
N ASP A 370 8.07 2.15 1.03
CA ASP A 370 9.34 2.53 0.43
C ASP A 370 9.78 1.58 -0.70
N HIS A 371 9.15 0.40 -0.81
CA HIS A 371 9.42 -0.56 -1.88
C HIS A 371 8.12 -1.23 -2.36
N THR A 372 7.48 -0.59 -3.34
CA THR A 372 6.18 -0.97 -3.88
C THR A 372 6.28 -1.64 -5.26
N LEU A 373 5.37 -2.56 -5.58
CA LEU A 373 5.30 -3.14 -6.93
C LEU A 373 4.63 -2.16 -7.90
N ARG A 374 5.41 -1.52 -8.77
CA ARG A 374 4.92 -0.56 -9.78
C ARG A 374 4.01 0.54 -9.18
N GLY A 375 4.31 0.99 -7.96
CA GLY A 375 3.53 1.97 -7.20
C GLY A 375 2.37 1.40 -6.37
N MET A 376 2.09 0.09 -6.45
CA MET A 376 1.05 -0.58 -5.68
C MET A 376 1.61 -1.05 -4.33
N THR A 377 0.99 -0.64 -3.23
CA THR A 377 1.33 -1.10 -1.88
C THR A 377 0.59 -2.38 -1.50
N THR A 378 -0.44 -2.77 -2.25
CA THR A 378 -1.14 -4.02 -2.05
C THR A 378 -1.67 -4.53 -3.38
N VAL A 379 -1.42 -5.81 -3.65
CA VAL A 379 -1.99 -6.53 -4.79
C VAL A 379 -2.70 -7.78 -4.31
N ALA A 380 -3.60 -8.30 -5.11
CA ALA A 380 -4.21 -9.59 -4.92
C ALA A 380 -3.81 -10.52 -6.07
N LEU A 381 -3.35 -11.72 -5.74
CA LEU A 381 -3.14 -12.81 -6.68
C LEU A 381 -4.32 -13.76 -6.57
N MET A 382 -5.14 -13.83 -7.61
CA MET A 382 -6.37 -14.62 -7.60
C MET A 382 -6.57 -15.42 -8.87
N TYR A 383 -7.22 -16.57 -8.71
CA TYR A 383 -7.81 -17.32 -9.80
C TYR A 383 -9.21 -17.66 -9.32
N GLU A 384 -10.18 -16.84 -9.73
CA GLU A 384 -11.59 -17.06 -9.42
C GLU A 384 -12.01 -18.47 -9.89
N TYR A 385 -13.13 -18.98 -9.37
CA TYR A 385 -13.47 -20.40 -9.52
C TYR A 385 -13.83 -20.83 -10.95
N ALA A 386 -14.09 -19.89 -11.88
CA ALA A 386 -14.39 -20.17 -13.27
C ALA A 386 -13.37 -19.50 -14.20
N ASP A 387 -12.87 -20.23 -15.20
CA ASP A 387 -11.80 -19.75 -16.11
C ASP A 387 -12.16 -18.46 -16.87
N ARG A 388 -13.46 -18.20 -17.07
CA ARG A 388 -13.95 -16.97 -17.71
C ARG A 388 -13.75 -15.72 -16.84
N PHE A 389 -13.81 -15.86 -15.52
CA PHE A 389 -13.88 -14.74 -14.58
C PHE A 389 -12.62 -13.87 -14.54
N PRO A 390 -11.40 -14.41 -14.43
CA PRO A 390 -10.21 -13.57 -14.47
C PRO A 390 -10.02 -12.87 -15.84
N LEU A 391 -10.53 -13.46 -16.93
CA LEU A 391 -10.54 -12.82 -18.26
C LEU A 391 -11.54 -11.66 -18.33
N ALA A 392 -12.76 -11.89 -17.84
CA ALA A 392 -13.82 -10.89 -17.80
C ALA A 392 -13.42 -9.70 -16.92
N GLU A 393 -12.85 -9.95 -15.74
CA GLU A 393 -12.40 -8.91 -14.83
C GLU A 393 -11.27 -8.06 -15.44
N PHE A 394 -10.24 -8.70 -16.01
CA PHE A 394 -9.16 -7.97 -16.71
C PHE A 394 -9.72 -7.09 -17.83
N LEU A 395 -10.57 -7.65 -18.71
CA LEU A 395 -11.12 -6.93 -19.84
C LEU A 395 -12.13 -5.84 -19.42
N ALA A 396 -12.87 -6.03 -18.32
CA ALA A 396 -13.74 -5.00 -17.79
C ALA A 396 -12.94 -3.75 -17.38
N TYR A 397 -11.81 -3.92 -16.67
CA TYR A 397 -10.93 -2.81 -16.33
C TYR A 397 -10.29 -2.14 -17.56
N GLU A 398 -10.02 -2.88 -18.65
CA GLU A 398 -9.61 -2.27 -19.92
C GLU A 398 -10.72 -1.39 -20.54
N VAL A 399 -11.99 -1.79 -20.44
CA VAL A 399 -13.13 -0.96 -20.89
C VAL A 399 -13.27 0.29 -20.01
N TYR A 400 -13.24 0.15 -18.69
CA TYR A 400 -13.28 1.30 -17.76
C TYR A 400 -12.17 2.31 -18.06
N ARG A 401 -10.94 1.84 -18.27
CA ARG A 401 -9.80 2.71 -18.57
C ARG A 401 -9.99 3.46 -19.89
N LYS A 402 -10.46 2.79 -20.94
CA LYS A 402 -10.80 3.45 -22.22
C LYS A 402 -11.99 4.40 -22.11
N ALA A 403 -12.91 4.15 -21.18
CA ALA A 403 -14.05 5.01 -20.88
C ALA A 403 -13.70 6.20 -19.95
N GLY A 404 -12.44 6.34 -19.54
CA GLY A 404 -12.00 7.44 -18.65
C GLY A 404 -12.44 7.26 -17.19
N VAL A 405 -12.67 6.02 -16.75
CA VAL A 405 -13.02 5.70 -15.36
C VAL A 405 -11.78 5.24 -14.61
N PRO A 406 -11.38 5.91 -13.51
CA PRO A 406 -10.32 5.43 -12.64
C PRO A 406 -10.68 4.05 -12.07
N CYS A 407 -9.81 3.08 -12.31
CA CYS A 407 -10.06 1.68 -11.95
C CYS A 407 -8.78 0.96 -11.55
N PRO A 408 -8.86 -0.13 -10.76
CA PRO A 408 -7.71 -0.95 -10.43
C PRO A 408 -6.86 -1.32 -11.64
N ARG A 409 -5.54 -1.36 -11.45
CA ARG A 409 -4.63 -2.01 -12.41
C ARG A 409 -4.78 -3.52 -12.30
N ALA A 410 -4.81 -4.20 -13.44
CA ALA A 410 -4.90 -5.65 -13.51
C ALA A 410 -3.91 -6.17 -14.55
N ASP A 411 -3.28 -7.31 -14.27
CA ASP A 411 -2.44 -8.03 -15.23
C ASP A 411 -2.41 -9.52 -14.88
N PHE A 412 -1.86 -10.35 -15.74
CA PHE A 412 -1.66 -11.78 -15.47
C PHE A 412 -0.22 -12.05 -15.06
N VAL A 413 -0.04 -12.98 -14.12
CA VAL A 413 1.28 -13.42 -13.64
C VAL A 413 1.31 -14.95 -13.55
N ARG A 414 2.39 -15.57 -14.02
CA ARG A 414 2.63 -17.00 -13.81
C ARG A 414 3.18 -17.19 -12.40
N THR A 415 2.45 -17.94 -11.58
CA THR A 415 2.68 -17.95 -10.13
C THR A 415 3.28 -19.26 -9.64
N TRP A 416 4.26 -19.14 -8.75
CA TRP A 416 4.73 -20.21 -7.88
C TRP A 416 4.48 -19.81 -6.43
N ILE A 417 4.09 -20.79 -5.62
CA ILE A 417 3.86 -20.60 -4.20
C ILE A 417 4.60 -21.70 -3.47
N ASP A 418 5.54 -21.31 -2.62
CA ASP A 418 6.24 -22.24 -1.76
C ASP A 418 6.95 -23.37 -2.55
N GLY A 419 7.48 -23.02 -3.73
CA GLY A 419 8.13 -23.94 -4.67
C GLY A 419 7.18 -24.73 -5.58
N ARG A 420 5.86 -24.61 -5.40
CA ARG A 420 4.87 -25.31 -6.23
C ARG A 420 4.38 -24.41 -7.36
N PRO A 421 4.43 -24.86 -8.63
CA PRO A 421 3.80 -24.13 -9.72
C PRO A 421 2.28 -24.13 -9.52
N ILE A 422 1.65 -22.98 -9.75
CA ILE A 422 0.19 -22.83 -9.70
C ILE A 422 -0.40 -22.70 -11.11
N GLY A 423 0.36 -22.17 -12.07
CA GLY A 423 -0.14 -21.66 -13.34
C GLY A 423 -0.33 -20.14 -13.27
N PHE A 424 -1.02 -19.54 -14.24
CA PHE A 424 -1.26 -18.10 -14.21
C PHE A 424 -2.38 -17.71 -13.24
N GLN A 425 -2.27 -16.52 -12.66
CA GLN A 425 -3.27 -15.86 -11.82
C GLN A 425 -3.46 -14.41 -12.27
N LEU A 426 -4.62 -13.83 -11.96
CA LEU A 426 -4.85 -12.40 -12.07
C LEU A 426 -4.15 -11.69 -10.90
N LEU A 427 -3.24 -10.78 -11.24
CA LEU A 427 -2.66 -9.79 -10.34
C LEU A 427 -3.49 -8.52 -10.41
N LEU A 428 -4.19 -8.22 -9.32
CA LEU A 428 -5.11 -7.09 -9.22
C LEU A 428 -4.66 -6.10 -8.16
N GLU A 429 -4.62 -4.83 -8.49
CA GLU A 429 -4.40 -3.76 -7.54
C GLU A 429 -5.53 -3.67 -6.51
N GLN A 430 -5.19 -3.42 -5.25
CA GLN A 430 -6.16 -3.14 -4.21
C GLN A 430 -6.38 -1.61 -4.07
N PRO A 431 -7.61 -1.09 -4.24
CA PRO A 431 -7.93 0.30 -3.91
C PRO A 431 -7.58 0.60 -2.45
N ASN A 432 -6.70 1.58 -2.28
CA ASN A 432 -6.16 2.10 -1.03
C ASN A 432 -5.50 3.47 -1.28
N LYS A 433 -4.77 4.03 -0.31
CA LYS A 433 -4.08 5.32 -0.45
C LYS A 433 -3.09 5.40 -1.64
N ALA A 434 -2.47 4.29 -2.06
CA ALA A 434 -1.57 4.27 -3.21
C ALA A 434 -2.33 4.38 -4.56
N PHE A 435 -3.47 3.69 -4.66
CA PHE A 435 -4.40 3.81 -5.78
C PHE A 435 -4.90 5.27 -5.93
N LEU A 436 -5.29 5.91 -4.82
CA LEU A 436 -5.73 7.30 -4.82
C LEU A 436 -4.64 8.24 -5.38
N ARG A 437 -3.41 8.15 -4.84
CA ARG A 437 -2.29 9.00 -5.28
C ARG A 437 -2.03 8.89 -6.77
N HIS A 438 -1.96 7.67 -7.31
CA HIS A 438 -1.59 7.51 -8.72
C HIS A 438 -2.73 7.93 -9.67
N ASN A 439 -3.98 7.98 -9.19
CA ASN A 439 -5.13 8.50 -9.93
C ASN A 439 -5.39 9.97 -9.62
N ASN A 440 -4.43 10.68 -8.99
CA ASN A 440 -4.52 12.11 -8.68
C ASN A 440 -5.68 12.50 -7.73
N TYR A 441 -6.04 11.60 -6.82
CA TYR A 441 -6.91 11.87 -5.68
C TYR A 441 -6.10 12.11 -4.41
N ASP A 442 -6.72 12.80 -3.45
CA ASP A 442 -6.12 13.00 -2.14
C ASP A 442 -6.11 11.69 -1.34
N ALA A 443 -4.92 11.26 -0.93
CA ALA A 443 -4.73 10.08 -0.10
C ALA A 443 -5.28 10.26 1.32
N GLY A 444 -5.55 11.49 1.75
CA GLY A 444 -6.23 11.83 2.99
C GLY A 444 -7.76 11.74 2.93
N GLY A 445 -8.37 11.37 1.80
CA GLY A 445 -9.82 11.20 1.71
C GLY A 445 -10.35 9.90 2.32
N THR A 446 -11.66 9.84 2.56
CA THR A 446 -12.31 8.65 3.14
C THR A 446 -12.71 7.67 2.04
N LEU A 447 -12.26 6.42 2.16
CA LEU A 447 -12.54 5.34 1.22
C LEU A 447 -13.44 4.29 1.88
N TYR A 448 -14.56 3.97 1.22
CA TYR A 448 -15.52 2.97 1.62
C TYR A 448 -15.53 1.83 0.61
N LYS A 449 -15.61 0.59 1.07
CA LYS A 449 -15.91 -0.58 0.22
C LYS A 449 -17.38 -0.93 0.37
N ALA A 450 -18.09 -1.05 -0.76
CA ALA A 450 -19.43 -1.61 -0.77
C ALA A 450 -19.42 -3.05 -0.25
N GLN A 451 -20.34 -3.36 0.64
CA GLN A 451 -20.55 -4.68 1.19
C GLN A 451 -21.87 -5.24 0.67
N TRP A 452 -21.80 -6.53 0.35
CA TRP A 452 -22.97 -7.26 -0.13
C TRP A 452 -24.03 -7.40 0.97
N THR A 453 -23.62 -7.60 2.23
CA THR A 453 -24.52 -7.95 3.34
C THR A 453 -25.73 -7.01 3.42
N GLY A 454 -26.93 -7.58 3.53
CA GLY A 454 -28.13 -6.82 3.93
C GLY A 454 -27.86 -6.07 5.25
N GLY A 455 -28.47 -4.90 5.44
CA GLY A 455 -28.17 -4.07 6.62
C GLY A 455 -28.58 -2.61 6.44
N THR A 456 -28.05 -1.73 7.28
CA THR A 456 -28.16 -0.27 7.13
C THR A 456 -27.16 0.27 6.11
N LEU A 457 -27.27 1.56 5.73
CA LEU A 457 -26.30 2.25 4.88
C LEU A 457 -24.85 2.07 5.39
N VAL A 458 -24.66 2.20 6.71
CA VAL A 458 -23.36 2.06 7.39
C VAL A 458 -22.79 0.65 7.25
N GLN A 459 -23.62 -0.37 7.50
CA GLN A 459 -23.20 -1.78 7.38
C GLN A 459 -22.82 -2.16 5.94
N ARG A 460 -23.44 -1.49 4.96
CA ARG A 460 -23.15 -1.68 3.53
C ARG A 460 -21.90 -0.95 3.04
N HIS A 461 -21.28 -0.08 3.84
CA HIS A 461 -20.12 0.72 3.42
C HIS A 461 -18.99 0.57 4.43
N GLU A 462 -18.17 -0.46 4.27
CA GLU A 462 -17.03 -0.69 5.17
C GLU A 462 -15.94 0.35 4.92
N LYS A 463 -15.52 1.09 5.96
CA LYS A 463 -14.40 2.02 5.83
C LYS A 463 -13.07 1.29 5.62
N LYS A 464 -12.25 1.87 4.75
CA LYS A 464 -10.90 1.41 4.40
C LYS A 464 -9.82 2.43 4.71
N THR A 465 -10.21 3.68 4.89
CA THR A 465 -9.42 4.75 5.51
C THR A 465 -10.24 5.39 6.62
N HIS A 466 -9.57 6.05 7.57
CA HIS A 466 -10.19 6.64 8.76
C HIS A 466 -11.09 5.64 9.52
N THR A 467 -10.63 4.39 9.69
CA THR A 467 -11.48 3.28 10.17
C THR A 467 -11.98 3.47 11.61
N HIS A 468 -11.37 4.39 12.35
CA HIS A 468 -11.74 4.79 13.71
C HIS A 468 -12.87 5.82 13.79
N THR A 469 -13.37 6.36 12.66
CA THR A 469 -14.43 7.39 12.60
C THR A 469 -15.78 6.85 12.11
N GLY A 470 -16.89 7.50 12.48
CA GLY A 470 -18.25 7.18 12.03
C GLY A 470 -18.57 7.61 10.60
N HIS A 471 -19.76 7.26 10.08
CA HIS A 471 -20.17 7.47 8.67
C HIS A 471 -21.04 8.72 8.47
N GLU A 472 -20.86 9.75 9.29
CA GLU A 472 -21.72 10.94 9.31
C GLU A 472 -21.76 11.66 7.95
N ASP A 473 -20.63 11.70 7.25
CA ASP A 473 -20.51 12.28 5.91
C ASP A 473 -21.35 11.55 4.86
N LEU A 474 -21.33 10.21 4.88
CA LEU A 474 -22.12 9.37 3.99
C LEU A 474 -23.63 9.48 4.30
N ILE A 475 -23.98 9.51 5.60
CA ILE A 475 -25.37 9.68 6.04
C ILE A 475 -25.91 11.04 5.55
N GLU A 476 -25.11 12.10 5.70
CA GLU A 476 -25.50 13.44 5.26
C GLU A 476 -25.67 13.53 3.74
N LEU A 477 -24.74 12.95 2.97
CA LEU A 477 -24.86 12.84 1.51
C LEU A 477 -26.20 12.19 1.12
N MET A 478 -26.51 11.04 1.72
CA MET A 478 -27.71 10.29 1.43
C MET A 478 -28.99 11.04 1.83
N ASN A 479 -28.98 11.74 2.96
CA ASN A 479 -30.10 12.57 3.38
C ASN A 479 -30.40 13.70 2.38
N GLN A 480 -29.37 14.40 1.89
CA GLN A 480 -29.53 15.45 0.88
C GLN A 480 -30.05 14.88 -0.44
N LEU A 481 -29.44 13.79 -0.92
CA LEU A 481 -29.71 13.19 -2.22
C LEU A 481 -31.13 12.60 -2.32
N LEU A 482 -31.62 11.98 -1.25
CA LEU A 482 -32.92 11.30 -1.25
C LEU A 482 -34.10 12.26 -1.01
N ARG A 483 -33.89 13.37 -0.29
CA ARG A 483 -34.92 14.38 -0.01
C ARG A 483 -35.20 15.29 -1.21
N ALA A 484 -34.16 15.67 -1.95
CA ALA A 484 -34.31 16.53 -3.12
C ALA A 484 -34.92 15.76 -4.32
N LYS A 485 -35.62 16.47 -5.21
CA LYS A 485 -36.16 15.93 -6.47
C LYS A 485 -35.90 16.88 -7.65
N GLY A 486 -35.97 16.37 -8.88
CA GLY A 486 -35.88 17.20 -10.09
C GLY A 486 -34.62 18.08 -10.15
N ALA A 487 -34.82 19.38 -10.38
CA ALA A 487 -33.73 20.35 -10.48
C ALA A 487 -32.95 20.54 -9.16
N ASP A 488 -33.63 20.49 -8.02
CA ASP A 488 -32.97 20.60 -6.70
C ASP A 488 -32.08 19.38 -6.44
N GLN A 489 -32.53 18.19 -6.82
CA GLN A 489 -31.71 16.99 -6.73
C GLN A 489 -30.50 17.08 -7.66
N TRP A 490 -30.67 17.64 -8.86
CA TRP A 490 -29.54 17.88 -9.75
C TRP A 490 -28.52 18.85 -9.14
N ALA A 491 -28.96 19.90 -8.45
CA ALA A 491 -28.07 20.80 -7.72
C ALA A 491 -27.29 20.06 -6.61
N VAL A 492 -27.95 19.19 -5.85
CA VAL A 492 -27.30 18.33 -4.85
C VAL A 492 -26.28 17.39 -5.51
N ILE A 493 -26.62 16.80 -6.66
CA ILE A 493 -25.74 15.89 -7.41
C ILE A 493 -24.47 16.63 -7.86
N LYS A 494 -24.61 17.78 -8.52
CA LYS A 494 -23.46 18.57 -9.01
C LYS A 494 -22.55 19.06 -7.88
N LYS A 495 -23.15 19.43 -6.75
CA LYS A 495 -22.42 19.89 -5.57
C LYS A 495 -21.57 18.76 -4.98
N ASN A 496 -22.16 17.58 -4.82
CA ASN A 496 -21.55 16.51 -4.04
C ASN A 496 -20.78 15.48 -4.86
N PHE A 497 -21.02 15.32 -6.17
CA PHE A 497 -20.33 14.29 -6.95
C PHE A 497 -19.40 14.87 -8.00
N ASP A 498 -18.36 14.11 -8.35
CA ASP A 498 -17.76 14.23 -9.67
C ASP A 498 -18.73 13.64 -10.70
N THR A 499 -19.50 14.51 -11.35
CA THR A 499 -20.59 14.14 -12.25
C THR A 499 -20.09 13.47 -13.53
N GLU A 500 -18.92 13.88 -14.03
CA GLU A 500 -18.30 13.27 -15.21
C GLU A 500 -17.90 11.83 -14.91
N GLU A 501 -17.22 11.60 -13.79
CA GLU A 501 -16.80 10.26 -13.37
C GLU A 501 -17.99 9.34 -13.10
N MET A 502 -19.03 9.83 -12.42
CA MET A 502 -20.24 9.03 -12.16
C MET A 502 -20.97 8.66 -13.45
N VAL A 503 -21.08 9.57 -14.42
CA VAL A 503 -21.69 9.29 -15.73
C VAL A 503 -20.86 8.26 -16.49
N ASN A 504 -19.53 8.42 -16.54
CA ASN A 504 -18.63 7.47 -17.19
C ASN A 504 -18.73 6.07 -16.58
N LEU A 505 -18.77 5.98 -15.24
CA LEU A 505 -18.86 4.74 -14.51
C LEU A 505 -20.17 3.98 -14.80
N TYR A 506 -21.32 4.62 -14.62
CA TYR A 506 -22.61 3.94 -14.84
C TYR A 506 -22.84 3.61 -16.32
N ALA A 507 -22.44 4.49 -17.25
CA ALA A 507 -22.52 4.20 -18.68
C ALA A 507 -21.66 2.98 -19.04
N THR A 508 -20.47 2.85 -18.44
CA THR A 508 -19.59 1.68 -18.64
C THR A 508 -20.19 0.40 -18.07
N ARG A 509 -20.77 0.46 -16.86
CA ARG A 509 -21.50 -0.68 -16.26
C ARG A 509 -22.63 -1.17 -17.14
N MET A 510 -23.37 -0.23 -17.74
CA MET A 510 -24.49 -0.54 -18.62
C MET A 510 -24.05 -1.29 -19.89
N ILE A 511 -22.95 -0.90 -20.53
CA ILE A 511 -22.43 -1.59 -21.72
C ILE A 511 -21.78 -2.95 -21.38
N LEU A 512 -21.29 -3.13 -20.15
CA LEU A 512 -20.71 -4.39 -19.68
C LEU A 512 -21.76 -5.40 -19.15
N SER A 513 -23.03 -5.00 -19.07
CA SER A 513 -24.09 -5.76 -18.39
C SER A 513 -23.71 -6.09 -16.93
N ASP A 514 -23.09 -5.14 -16.23
CA ASP A 514 -22.69 -5.27 -14.83
C ASP A 514 -23.92 -5.17 -13.91
N TRP A 515 -24.69 -6.25 -13.82
CA TRP A 515 -25.97 -6.31 -13.12
C TRP A 515 -25.82 -6.24 -11.58
N ASP A 516 -24.65 -6.55 -11.02
CA ASP A 516 -24.38 -6.47 -9.58
C ASP A 516 -23.75 -5.11 -9.19
N GLY A 517 -23.01 -4.49 -10.12
CA GLY A 517 -22.33 -3.22 -9.89
C GLY A 517 -23.25 -2.05 -9.51
N PHE A 518 -24.48 -1.99 -10.02
CA PHE A 518 -25.36 -0.85 -9.74
C PHE A 518 -25.68 -0.66 -8.25
N PHE A 519 -25.57 -1.70 -7.44
CA PHE A 519 -25.83 -1.63 -6.00
C PHE A 519 -24.70 -2.22 -5.14
N ASN A 520 -23.68 -2.85 -5.72
CA ASN A 520 -22.54 -3.46 -5.03
C ASN A 520 -21.24 -3.27 -5.85
N ASN A 521 -20.14 -3.94 -5.49
CA ASN A 521 -18.95 -4.09 -6.33
C ASN A 521 -18.32 -2.73 -6.72
N TYR A 522 -18.20 -1.84 -5.72
CA TYR A 522 -17.51 -0.57 -5.85
C TYR A 522 -16.76 -0.18 -4.57
N TYR A 523 -15.82 0.75 -4.74
CA TYR A 523 -15.37 1.63 -3.67
C TYR A 523 -15.99 3.01 -3.86
N LEU A 524 -16.45 3.62 -2.78
CA LEU A 524 -16.93 4.99 -2.72
C LEU A 524 -15.88 5.84 -2.01
N TYR A 525 -15.54 7.00 -2.56
CA TYR A 525 -14.48 7.86 -2.05
C TYR A 525 -15.00 9.26 -1.83
N HIS A 526 -14.63 9.88 -0.71
CA HIS A 526 -14.97 11.24 -0.34
C HIS A 526 -13.71 12.08 -0.15
N ASP A 527 -13.54 13.06 -1.04
CA ASP A 527 -12.41 14.00 -1.05
C ASP A 527 -12.71 15.24 -0.17
N ALA A 528 -12.94 15.00 1.11
CA ALA A 528 -13.45 16.02 2.04
C ALA A 528 -12.53 17.26 2.16
N ALA A 529 -11.21 17.08 2.04
CA ALA A 529 -10.23 18.13 2.26
C ALA A 529 -9.98 19.02 1.03
N ARG A 530 -10.10 18.49 -0.19
CA ARG A 530 -9.75 19.23 -1.42
C ARG A 530 -10.97 19.71 -2.20
N THR A 531 -11.90 18.81 -2.53
CA THR A 531 -13.04 19.14 -3.41
C THR A 531 -14.39 19.08 -2.72
N GLY A 532 -14.49 18.37 -1.60
CA GLY A 532 -15.76 18.04 -0.93
C GLY A 532 -16.64 17.09 -1.76
N LYS A 533 -16.09 16.48 -2.82
CA LYS A 533 -16.83 15.65 -3.77
C LYS A 533 -16.62 14.16 -3.53
N TRP A 534 -17.62 13.40 -3.98
CA TRP A 534 -17.69 11.96 -3.96
C TRP A 534 -17.38 11.40 -5.35
N ALA A 535 -16.54 10.37 -5.39
CA ALA A 535 -16.21 9.57 -6.57
C ALA A 535 -16.44 8.08 -6.29
N MET A 536 -16.55 7.27 -7.34
CA MET A 536 -16.79 5.83 -7.20
C MET A 536 -15.91 5.05 -8.18
N PHE A 537 -15.35 3.93 -7.69
CA PHE A 537 -14.42 3.09 -8.43
C PHE A 537 -14.98 1.68 -8.58
N PRO A 538 -14.92 1.06 -9.77
CA PRO A 538 -15.40 -0.31 -9.96
C PRO A 538 -14.50 -1.30 -9.21
N TRP A 539 -15.10 -2.37 -8.71
CA TRP A 539 -14.43 -3.48 -8.04
C TRP A 539 -15.13 -4.78 -8.40
N ASP A 540 -14.47 -5.94 -8.30
CA ASP A 540 -15.13 -7.26 -8.44
C ASP A 540 -15.90 -7.39 -9.77
N GLN A 541 -15.16 -7.36 -10.88
CA GLN A 541 -15.73 -7.21 -12.23
C GLN A 541 -15.73 -8.54 -13.02
N ASP A 542 -15.72 -9.66 -12.31
CA ASP A 542 -15.72 -11.03 -12.85
C ASP A 542 -17.06 -11.39 -13.53
N LYS A 543 -18.19 -11.04 -12.90
CA LYS A 543 -19.56 -11.30 -13.39
C LYS A 543 -20.08 -10.21 -14.33
N THR A 544 -19.21 -9.75 -15.22
CA THR A 544 -19.52 -8.82 -16.29
C THR A 544 -19.54 -9.53 -17.65
N TRP A 545 -19.62 -8.77 -18.75
CA TRP A 545 -19.63 -9.28 -20.11
C TRP A 545 -20.80 -10.25 -20.39
N GLY A 546 -21.94 -10.01 -19.77
CA GLY A 546 -23.15 -10.81 -19.97
C GLY A 546 -23.15 -12.16 -19.28
N TYR A 547 -22.41 -12.31 -18.18
CA TYR A 547 -22.57 -13.43 -17.27
C TYR A 547 -23.53 -13.07 -16.15
N HIS A 548 -24.31 -14.05 -15.71
CA HIS A 548 -25.07 -13.98 -14.47
C HIS A 548 -25.18 -15.39 -13.88
N ASP A 549 -25.57 -15.46 -12.60
CA ASP A 549 -25.71 -16.74 -11.94
C ASP A 549 -26.89 -17.51 -12.54
N GLY A 550 -26.66 -18.79 -12.84
CA GLY A 550 -27.62 -19.66 -13.54
C GLY A 550 -27.54 -19.63 -15.06
N ILE A 551 -26.61 -18.87 -15.66
CA ILE A 551 -26.38 -18.93 -17.11
C ILE A 551 -25.73 -20.27 -17.51
N ASN A 552 -26.24 -20.91 -18.56
CA ASN A 552 -25.76 -22.22 -19.00
C ASN A 552 -24.59 -22.12 -19.98
N GLY A 553 -23.50 -22.83 -19.68
CA GLY A 553 -22.35 -22.96 -20.57
C GLY A 553 -21.75 -21.60 -20.96
N TYR A 554 -21.65 -21.34 -22.26
CA TYR A 554 -21.12 -20.09 -22.82
C TYR A 554 -22.24 -19.14 -23.27
N GLY A 555 -23.43 -19.26 -22.65
CA GLY A 555 -24.53 -18.33 -22.86
C GLY A 555 -24.12 -16.90 -22.56
N VAL A 556 -24.84 -15.95 -23.16
CA VAL A 556 -24.56 -14.52 -23.01
C VAL A 556 -25.87 -13.77 -22.77
N PHE A 557 -25.94 -13.10 -21.62
CA PHE A 557 -26.98 -12.16 -21.26
C PHE A 557 -26.64 -10.77 -21.80
N ALA A 558 -27.42 -10.30 -22.78
CA ALA A 558 -27.14 -9.06 -23.51
C ALA A 558 -28.28 -8.03 -23.39
N ASP A 559 -29.39 -8.40 -22.77
CA ASP A 559 -30.66 -7.68 -22.74
C ASP A 559 -30.97 -7.05 -21.37
N LEU A 560 -29.94 -6.79 -20.55
CA LEU A 560 -30.07 -5.98 -19.33
C LEU A 560 -30.78 -4.65 -19.65
N PRO A 561 -31.95 -4.35 -19.07
CA PRO A 561 -32.71 -3.15 -19.40
C PRO A 561 -31.90 -1.86 -19.22
N ILE A 562 -32.11 -0.87 -20.10
CA ILE A 562 -31.44 0.46 -20.00
C ILE A 562 -31.90 1.26 -18.77
N THR A 563 -32.99 0.82 -18.13
CA THR A 563 -33.51 1.35 -16.86
C THR A 563 -32.88 0.69 -15.62
N PHE A 564 -32.08 -0.37 -15.80
CA PHE A 564 -31.55 -1.14 -14.69
C PHE A 564 -30.68 -0.26 -13.76
N GLY A 565 -30.91 -0.39 -12.46
CA GLY A 565 -30.30 0.45 -11.44
C GLY A 565 -31.06 1.75 -11.12
N MET A 566 -32.12 2.10 -11.87
CA MET A 566 -33.04 3.19 -11.51
C MET A 566 -34.07 2.73 -10.47
N GLU A 567 -35.15 2.06 -10.89
CA GLU A 567 -36.24 1.60 -10.03
C GLU A 567 -36.85 0.30 -10.56
N GLY A 568 -37.13 -0.66 -9.67
CA GLY A 568 -38.02 -1.80 -9.94
C GLY A 568 -37.47 -2.93 -10.82
N ASP A 569 -36.41 -2.71 -11.60
CA ASP A 569 -35.82 -3.74 -12.45
C ASP A 569 -35.17 -4.86 -11.63
N ARG A 570 -35.59 -6.09 -11.90
CA ARG A 570 -35.10 -7.32 -11.28
C ARG A 570 -33.81 -7.79 -11.98
N PRO A 571 -32.92 -8.50 -11.25
CA PRO A 571 -31.71 -9.02 -11.85
C PRO A 571 -32.09 -10.14 -12.83
N PRO A 572 -31.14 -10.58 -13.69
CA PRO A 572 -31.35 -11.79 -14.48
C PRO A 572 -31.67 -13.00 -13.59
N ARG A 573 -32.43 -13.95 -14.15
CA ARG A 573 -32.87 -15.17 -13.45
C ARG A 573 -31.67 -15.94 -12.88
N GLY A 574 -31.78 -16.39 -11.63
CA GLY A 574 -30.73 -17.12 -10.91
C GLY A 574 -29.81 -16.20 -10.10
N SER A 575 -29.93 -14.88 -10.24
CA SER A 575 -29.15 -13.88 -9.50
C SER A 575 -29.95 -13.15 -8.42
N GLU A 576 -31.19 -13.58 -8.15
CA GLU A 576 -32.12 -12.94 -7.22
C GLU A 576 -31.59 -12.90 -5.78
N ILE A 577 -30.79 -13.88 -5.38
CA ILE A 577 -30.20 -13.95 -4.03
C ILE A 577 -29.20 -12.81 -3.75
N TRP A 578 -28.60 -12.24 -4.80
CA TRP A 578 -27.61 -11.17 -4.67
C TRP A 578 -28.23 -9.77 -4.78
N TRP A 579 -29.47 -9.69 -5.26
CA TRP A 579 -30.10 -8.44 -5.67
C TRP A 579 -30.85 -7.71 -4.56
N ARG A 580 -30.93 -6.38 -4.72
CA ARG A 580 -31.73 -5.48 -3.89
C ARG A 580 -32.41 -4.38 -4.74
N PRO A 581 -33.56 -3.83 -4.32
CA PRO A 581 -34.28 -2.80 -5.08
C PRO A 581 -33.50 -1.47 -5.21
N GLY A 582 -32.68 -1.37 -6.26
CA GLY A 582 -31.85 -0.19 -6.56
C GLY A 582 -30.67 -0.01 -5.60
N GLY A 583 -29.57 0.56 -6.09
CA GLY A 583 -28.44 0.93 -5.23
C GLY A 583 -28.71 2.25 -4.51
N ASP A 584 -28.13 2.41 -3.31
CA ASP A 584 -28.24 3.65 -2.51
C ASP A 584 -27.94 4.89 -3.37
N LEU A 585 -26.94 4.81 -4.25
CA LEU A 585 -26.53 5.89 -5.15
C LEU A 585 -27.13 5.80 -6.55
N SER A 586 -27.14 4.60 -7.17
CA SER A 586 -27.56 4.45 -8.57
C SER A 586 -29.00 4.86 -8.81
N ARG A 587 -29.90 4.51 -7.88
CA ARG A 587 -31.32 4.83 -7.98
C ARG A 587 -31.57 6.34 -8.09
N PRO A 588 -31.20 7.17 -7.08
CA PRO A 588 -31.47 8.60 -7.16
C PRO A 588 -30.70 9.30 -8.29
N LEU A 589 -29.50 8.82 -8.65
CA LEU A 589 -28.73 9.39 -9.76
C LEU A 589 -29.39 9.11 -11.12
N LEU A 590 -29.64 7.84 -11.44
CA LEU A 590 -30.19 7.45 -12.74
C LEU A 590 -31.67 7.87 -12.92
N ALA A 591 -32.42 8.04 -11.83
CA ALA A 591 -33.78 8.57 -11.86
C ALA A 591 -33.84 10.09 -12.11
N ASN A 592 -32.74 10.83 -11.87
CA ASN A 592 -32.70 12.26 -12.15
C ASN A 592 -32.66 12.52 -13.66
N ALA A 593 -33.62 13.29 -14.19
CA ALA A 593 -33.76 13.51 -15.63
C ALA A 593 -32.50 14.10 -16.30
N THR A 594 -31.80 15.02 -15.63
CA THR A 594 -30.58 15.64 -16.16
C THR A 594 -29.43 14.63 -16.16
N PHE A 595 -29.20 13.93 -15.04
CA PHE A 595 -28.18 12.89 -14.98
C PHE A 595 -28.45 11.79 -16.02
N ARG A 596 -29.71 11.33 -16.15
CA ARG A 596 -30.13 10.33 -17.13
C ARG A 596 -29.81 10.75 -18.55
N LYS A 597 -30.06 12.01 -18.91
CA LYS A 597 -29.72 12.56 -20.23
C LYS A 597 -28.22 12.37 -20.54
N HIS A 598 -27.34 12.70 -19.59
CA HIS A 598 -25.89 12.55 -19.77
C HIS A 598 -25.44 11.09 -19.76
N PHE A 599 -26.03 10.27 -18.89
CA PHE A 599 -25.83 8.82 -18.88
C PHE A 599 -26.15 8.21 -20.25
N LEU A 600 -27.33 8.49 -20.83
CA LEU A 600 -27.73 7.97 -22.13
C LEU A 600 -26.80 8.45 -23.26
N ALA A 601 -26.45 9.74 -23.26
CA ALA A 601 -25.50 10.29 -24.23
C ALA A 601 -24.13 9.62 -24.14
N ARG A 602 -23.61 9.41 -22.93
CA ARG A 602 -22.34 8.72 -22.72
C ARG A 602 -22.41 7.24 -23.08
N THR A 603 -23.49 6.54 -22.73
CA THR A 603 -23.70 5.15 -23.14
C THR A 603 -23.67 5.03 -24.67
N LYS A 604 -24.37 5.91 -25.38
CA LYS A 604 -24.33 5.95 -26.85
C LYS A 604 -22.91 6.18 -27.38
N ASP A 605 -22.23 7.18 -26.86
CA ASP A 605 -20.87 7.52 -27.27
C ASP A 605 -19.89 6.35 -27.04
N LEU A 606 -19.98 5.65 -25.90
CA LEU A 606 -19.16 4.46 -25.64
C LEU A 606 -19.47 3.30 -26.60
N LEU A 607 -20.74 3.10 -27.00
CA LEU A 607 -21.13 2.10 -27.99
C LEU A 607 -20.62 2.44 -29.41
N GLU A 608 -20.32 3.70 -29.68
CA GLU A 608 -19.79 4.17 -30.96
C GLU A 608 -18.26 4.21 -30.99
N THR A 609 -17.60 4.39 -29.84
CA THR A 609 -16.16 4.68 -29.78
C THR A 609 -15.32 3.64 -29.04
N VAL A 610 -15.83 3.04 -27.96
CA VAL A 610 -15.05 2.18 -27.05
C VAL A 610 -15.49 0.71 -27.16
N TYR A 611 -16.78 0.45 -27.06
CA TYR A 611 -17.36 -0.89 -27.00
C TYR A 611 -17.76 -1.39 -28.39
N THR A 612 -16.80 -1.38 -29.32
CA THR A 612 -16.97 -1.83 -30.71
C THR A 612 -16.05 -3.00 -31.02
N ALA A 613 -16.41 -3.80 -32.04
CA ALA A 613 -15.56 -4.88 -32.52
C ALA A 613 -14.20 -4.36 -33.04
N GLU A 614 -14.18 -3.17 -33.63
CA GLU A 614 -12.95 -2.53 -34.13
C GLU A 614 -12.04 -2.08 -32.98
N ALA A 615 -12.59 -1.41 -31.98
CA ALA A 615 -11.80 -0.87 -30.87
C ALA A 615 -11.36 -1.96 -29.86
N PHE A 616 -12.19 -2.98 -29.65
CA PHE A 616 -12.01 -3.94 -28.55
C PHE A 616 -11.79 -5.39 -29.01
N GLY A 617 -12.15 -5.75 -30.24
CA GLY A 617 -11.82 -7.06 -30.81
C GLY A 617 -10.32 -7.37 -30.80
N PRO A 618 -9.44 -6.43 -31.20
CA PRO A 618 -7.99 -6.61 -31.10
C PRO A 618 -7.49 -6.82 -29.66
N VAL A 619 -8.11 -6.19 -28.67
CA VAL A 619 -7.75 -6.36 -27.24
C VAL A 619 -8.05 -7.78 -26.77
N ILE A 620 -9.24 -8.31 -27.08
CA ILE A 620 -9.62 -9.70 -26.74
C ILE A 620 -8.73 -10.70 -27.48
N LYS A 621 -8.40 -10.43 -28.75
CA LYS A 621 -7.49 -11.28 -29.54
C LYS A 621 -6.09 -11.32 -28.92
N ALA A 622 -5.51 -10.16 -28.61
CA ALA A 622 -4.18 -10.07 -28.01
C ALA A 622 -4.12 -10.77 -26.65
N LEU A 623 -5.18 -10.68 -25.83
CA LEU A 623 -5.26 -11.44 -24.58
C LEU A 623 -5.25 -12.96 -24.83
N GLY A 624 -6.00 -13.41 -25.84
CA GLY A 624 -6.03 -14.82 -26.25
C GLY A 624 -4.65 -15.35 -26.65
N GLU A 625 -3.96 -14.62 -27.52
CA GLU A 625 -2.61 -14.96 -27.98
C GLU A 625 -1.60 -14.95 -26.83
N ARG A 626 -1.72 -14.00 -25.90
CA ARG A 626 -0.82 -13.85 -24.75
C ARG A 626 -0.95 -14.98 -23.73
N LEU A 627 -2.14 -15.56 -23.55
CA LEU A 627 -2.42 -16.54 -22.50
C LEU A 627 -2.58 -17.99 -22.97
N GLU A 628 -2.63 -18.28 -24.27
CA GLU A 628 -2.91 -19.64 -24.74
C GLU A 628 -1.92 -20.68 -24.18
N ASP A 629 -0.62 -20.37 -24.19
CA ASP A 629 0.40 -21.27 -23.66
C ASP A 629 0.39 -21.33 -22.12
N GLU A 630 -0.05 -20.25 -21.45
CA GLU A 630 -0.26 -20.24 -20.01
C GLU A 630 -1.44 -21.12 -19.59
N VAL A 631 -2.47 -21.20 -20.42
CA VAL A 631 -3.61 -22.12 -20.23
C VAL A 631 -3.15 -23.57 -20.37
N LYS A 632 -2.34 -23.89 -21.39
CA LYS A 632 -1.74 -25.23 -21.55
C LYS A 632 -0.90 -25.60 -20.33
N TYR A 633 0.02 -24.70 -19.95
CA TYR A 633 0.89 -24.89 -18.78
C TYR A 633 0.08 -25.09 -17.49
N ARG A 634 -0.96 -24.28 -17.28
CA ARG A 634 -1.84 -24.43 -16.12
C ARG A 634 -2.56 -25.78 -16.10
N ALA A 635 -3.07 -26.25 -17.23
CA ALA A 635 -3.70 -27.55 -17.33
C ALA A 635 -2.72 -28.68 -16.99
N GLU A 636 -1.49 -28.61 -17.49
CA GLU A 636 -0.42 -29.58 -17.16
C GLU A 636 -0.11 -29.60 -15.66
N VAL A 637 0.05 -28.42 -15.03
CA VAL A 637 0.29 -28.27 -13.59
C VAL A 637 -0.85 -28.87 -12.76
N ARG A 638 -2.08 -28.84 -13.28
CA ARG A 638 -3.28 -29.37 -12.62
C ARG A 638 -3.63 -30.81 -13.01
N HIS A 639 -2.81 -31.45 -13.87
CA HIS A 639 -3.08 -32.76 -14.44
C HIS A 639 -4.42 -32.85 -15.20
N GLU A 640 -4.78 -31.76 -15.87
CA GLU A 640 -5.96 -31.63 -16.75
C GLU A 640 -5.53 -31.79 -18.22
N ASP A 641 -6.49 -32.06 -19.14
CA ASP A 641 -6.20 -32.15 -20.59
C ASP A 641 -5.93 -30.75 -21.19
N PRO A 642 -4.69 -30.47 -21.67
CA PRO A 642 -4.35 -29.15 -22.21
C PRO A 642 -5.15 -28.78 -23.46
N LYS A 643 -5.54 -29.75 -24.29
CA LYS A 643 -6.33 -29.47 -25.50
C LYS A 643 -7.73 -29.01 -25.13
N ARG A 644 -8.36 -29.70 -24.18
CA ARG A 644 -9.69 -29.34 -23.66
C ARG A 644 -9.66 -27.99 -22.94
N ALA A 645 -8.60 -27.71 -22.17
CA ALA A 645 -8.42 -26.42 -21.51
C ALA A 645 -8.33 -25.25 -22.52
N VAL A 646 -7.54 -25.41 -23.59
CA VAL A 646 -7.45 -24.41 -24.67
C VAL A 646 -8.78 -24.26 -25.41
N GLU A 647 -9.51 -25.34 -25.65
CA GLU A 647 -10.85 -25.27 -26.25
C GLU A 647 -11.83 -24.48 -25.36
N HIS A 648 -11.85 -24.76 -24.06
CA HIS A 648 -12.67 -24.03 -23.09
C HIS A 648 -12.31 -22.54 -23.04
N PHE A 649 -11.00 -22.25 -23.00
CA PHE A 649 -10.48 -20.88 -23.05
C PHE A 649 -10.93 -20.12 -24.29
N ARG A 650 -10.82 -20.72 -25.48
CA ARG A 650 -11.28 -20.10 -26.74
C ARG A 650 -12.78 -19.84 -26.73
N LYS A 651 -13.60 -20.79 -26.25
CA LYS A 651 -15.05 -20.60 -26.09
C LYS A 651 -15.40 -19.50 -25.09
N ASN A 652 -14.62 -19.35 -24.01
CA ASN A 652 -14.77 -18.22 -23.08
C ASN A 652 -14.49 -16.89 -23.78
N LEU A 653 -13.39 -16.77 -24.55
CA LEU A 653 -13.11 -15.56 -25.34
C LEU A 653 -14.21 -15.27 -26.36
N ASP A 654 -14.75 -16.29 -27.02
CA ASP A 654 -15.84 -16.15 -27.99
C ASP A 654 -17.14 -15.69 -27.31
N SER A 655 -17.42 -16.12 -26.08
CA SER A 655 -18.56 -15.61 -25.31
C SER A 655 -18.45 -14.10 -25.05
N LEU A 656 -17.23 -13.60 -24.75
CA LEU A 656 -16.97 -12.18 -24.51
C LEU A 656 -17.15 -11.37 -25.81
N ARG A 657 -16.68 -11.90 -26.95
CA ARG A 657 -16.91 -11.29 -28.29
C ARG A 657 -18.41 -11.29 -28.65
N THR A 658 -19.10 -12.37 -28.33
CA THR A 658 -20.54 -12.49 -28.57
C THR A 658 -21.31 -11.46 -27.76
N HIS A 659 -20.93 -11.24 -26.50
CA HIS A 659 -21.50 -10.18 -25.67
C HIS A 659 -21.26 -8.80 -26.27
N LEU A 660 -20.02 -8.48 -26.66
CA LEU A 660 -19.67 -7.21 -27.29
C LEU A 660 -20.62 -6.86 -28.44
N VAL A 661 -20.90 -7.83 -29.32
CA VAL A 661 -21.80 -7.65 -30.47
C VAL A 661 -23.26 -7.54 -30.02
N LYS A 662 -23.78 -8.55 -29.31
CA LYS A 662 -25.20 -8.63 -28.97
C LYS A 662 -25.65 -7.50 -28.05
N ARG A 663 -24.82 -7.13 -27.06
CA ARG A 663 -25.14 -6.07 -26.10
C ARG A 663 -25.18 -4.72 -26.79
N ARG A 664 -24.23 -4.46 -27.68
CA ARG A 664 -24.19 -3.25 -28.50
C ARG A 664 -25.43 -3.14 -29.39
N GLU A 665 -25.78 -4.20 -30.10
CA GLU A 665 -26.99 -4.24 -30.93
C GLU A 665 -28.26 -4.01 -30.11
N PHE A 666 -28.37 -4.64 -28.94
CA PHE A 666 -29.51 -4.46 -28.04
C PHE A 666 -29.65 -3.00 -27.58
N LEU A 667 -28.55 -2.38 -27.11
CA LEU A 667 -28.58 -1.01 -26.59
C LEU A 667 -28.84 0.03 -27.69
N LEU A 668 -28.27 -0.13 -28.88
CA LEU A 668 -28.52 0.79 -30.01
C LEU A 668 -29.96 0.72 -30.54
N LYS A 669 -30.68 -0.38 -30.26
CA LYS A 669 -32.10 -0.52 -30.59
C LYS A 669 -33.02 0.20 -29.58
N GLN A 670 -32.53 0.61 -28.42
CA GLN A 670 -33.33 1.29 -27.40
C GLN A 670 -33.68 2.71 -27.84
N ASP A 671 -34.96 3.09 -27.74
CA ASP A 671 -35.43 4.39 -28.22
C ASP A 671 -34.87 5.58 -27.44
N GLU A 672 -34.49 5.38 -26.18
CA GLU A 672 -33.79 6.39 -25.38
C GLU A 672 -32.37 6.63 -25.88
N ILE A 673 -31.65 5.57 -26.29
CA ILE A 673 -30.29 5.68 -26.85
C ILE A 673 -30.33 6.32 -28.24
N LYS A 674 -31.28 5.94 -29.11
CA LYS A 674 -31.43 6.57 -30.43
C LYS A 674 -31.65 8.08 -30.32
N ARG A 675 -32.48 8.52 -29.38
CA ARG A 675 -32.81 9.94 -29.12
C ARG A 675 -31.74 10.67 -28.32
N ALA A 676 -30.78 9.96 -27.72
CA ALA A 676 -29.72 10.60 -26.96
C ALA A 676 -28.85 11.50 -27.86
N GLY A 677 -28.59 12.72 -27.37
CA GLY A 677 -27.71 13.67 -28.02
C GLY A 677 -26.23 13.25 -27.95
N LYS A 678 -25.35 14.10 -28.48
CA LYS A 678 -23.91 13.92 -28.37
C LYS A 678 -23.48 14.11 -26.91
N TYR A 679 -22.56 13.27 -26.43
CA TYR A 679 -21.92 13.47 -25.15
C TYR A 679 -20.90 14.60 -25.22
N ASP A 680 -21.04 15.60 -24.33
CA ASP A 680 -20.02 16.62 -24.07
C ASP A 680 -19.80 16.70 -22.55
N PRO A 681 -18.60 16.36 -22.02
CA PRO A 681 -18.31 16.45 -20.60
C PRO A 681 -18.41 17.88 -20.06
N LYS A 682 -18.33 18.92 -20.90
CA LYS A 682 -18.49 20.31 -20.47
C LYS A 682 -19.89 20.61 -19.97
N ASP A 683 -20.91 19.88 -20.42
CA ASP A 683 -22.30 20.06 -19.99
C ASP A 683 -22.52 19.59 -18.53
N LEU A 684 -21.54 18.89 -17.94
CA LEU A 684 -21.58 18.37 -16.57
C LEU A 684 -20.95 19.31 -15.53
N LYS A 685 -20.30 20.39 -15.98
CA LYS A 685 -19.52 21.32 -15.14
C LYS A 685 -20.36 22.46 -14.56
#